data_AF-A0A484F9P9-F1
#
_entry.id   AF-A0A484F9P9-F1
#
_cell.length_a   1.000
_cell.length_b   1.000
_cell.length_c   1.000
_cell.angle_alpha   90.00
_cell.angle_beta   90.00
_cell.angle_gamma   90.00
#
_symmetry.space_group_name_H-M   'P 1'
#
loop_
_entity.id
_entity.type
_entity.pdbx_description
1 polymer ?
#
loop_
_entity_poly.entity_id
_entity_poly.type
_entity_poly.pdbx_seq_one_letter_code
_entity_poly.pdbx_strand_id
1 'polypeptide(L)'
;MKTLAILTLAAAVTATDHGPSYGGTGPYKSYYFEVESLANHSFYQPLESAAGSNLKLPVIVWGNGGFGLTFRGFLGEVASHGALAIATGPAYVDPETYVPPPSDPSVGASGQNPAVMTAAIDWVHANAGKGDWKHVDASRIGVWGQSCGGLEAYTAGLSDPRVSHIGIFNSGQLNETASNTVAGNLTKPVFYTLGGPDDVAYPNGERDYSLLPAGTPAWKGNHALGHSAAFDAPNGGIPAIVGSHILEWILRGNASAKDWFTGDGPESIGVIDVVSKDLDSIQVTPIYRDAEITDQGESDPGNSSEDCLTLNIWRSADADTSNGTLPVLVWLYGGGLTNGFTADPRFEGTSITKISKQLEKPIVLVSINYRLGPFGFLNGKEMAELGLLNIGMLDQRLALHWLQENIGAFGGDPKKVTLAGESAGAVSIYSHMMAYGGRDDGLFRGAILESGGAFPLTLPDTASFQSTFDSLLSKTNCSSLVTAGAEEKLACIRTLPVDVFRANVGSSTGQSVDGDFSRTSIQRALPDGKYLKVATIVGTNTDEGTTSAPTGINTTEQLFDPVSKGYFRPQPLPNDTVSTLIKMYSTKPSLGCPYNTGTAQFSSGVLDKMACSIFGDIVQIGPARMIAQTLARDGVPVYRYRFNHLSYNSSSFSKGIGTGVEQEYVFSNVASNNPWDRNMAYQMSAAWISFAHDLDPNTAIADTGLPSWPRYGKEANSMVLNGFGSWIERDTDRSDAVQYIIDNVLPDGAL
;
A
#
# COMPACT_ATOMS: atom_id res chain seq x y z
N MET A 1 31.19 -25.94 -9.52
CA MET A 1 31.95 -25.55 -8.31
C MET A 1 32.62 -24.20 -8.52
N LYS A 2 31.92 -23.10 -8.18
CA LYS A 2 32.50 -21.78 -7.87
C LYS A 2 31.52 -21.08 -6.91
N THR A 3 31.86 -21.23 -5.63
CA THR A 3 31.63 -20.42 -4.42
C THR A 3 30.46 -19.43 -4.38
N LEU A 4 29.45 -19.76 -3.54
CA LEU A 4 28.53 -18.80 -2.91
C LEU A 4 29.33 -17.78 -2.10
N ALA A 5 29.07 -16.49 -2.28
CA ALA A 5 29.59 -15.46 -1.40
C ALA A 5 28.83 -15.53 -0.06
N ILE A 6 29.48 -16.12 0.94
CA ILE A 6 29.10 -16.06 2.34
C ILE A 6 29.18 -14.59 2.77
N LEU A 7 28.05 -14.01 3.20
CA LEU A 7 28.08 -12.78 3.98
C LEU A 7 28.86 -13.10 5.27
N THR A 8 30.09 -12.62 5.36
CA THR A 8 30.88 -12.68 6.60
C THR A 8 30.25 -11.73 7.61
N LEU A 9 29.42 -12.28 8.53
CA LEU A 9 29.11 -11.64 9.81
C LEU A 9 30.42 -11.48 10.60
N ALA A 10 30.84 -10.24 10.84
CA ALA A 10 32.05 -9.94 11.61
C ALA A 10 31.69 -9.67 13.08
N ALA A 11 31.86 -10.72 13.91
CA ALA A 11 32.04 -10.78 15.38
C ALA A 11 31.21 -9.79 16.24
N ALA A 12 30.22 -10.26 17.01
CA ALA A 12 30.41 -11.15 18.16
C ALA A 12 29.16 -11.95 18.53
N VAL A 13 28.53 -12.63 17.58
CA VAL A 13 27.76 -13.87 17.79
C VAL A 13 27.86 -14.63 16.46
N THR A 14 28.50 -15.80 16.47
CA THR A 14 28.56 -16.70 15.32
C THR A 14 27.15 -17.24 15.07
N ALA A 15 26.57 -16.86 13.92
CA ALA A 15 25.24 -17.29 13.49
C ALA A 15 25.37 -18.19 12.25
N THR A 16 24.64 -19.30 12.22
CA THR A 16 24.59 -20.20 11.07
C THR A 16 23.29 -19.94 10.30
N ASP A 17 23.40 -19.32 9.12
CA ASP A 17 22.28 -19.04 8.22
C ASP A 17 21.84 -20.32 7.49
N HIS A 18 20.54 -20.62 7.55
CA HIS A 18 19.94 -21.81 6.93
C HIS A 18 19.07 -21.46 5.69
N GLY A 19 19.04 -20.19 5.26
CA GLY A 19 18.33 -19.71 4.09
C GLY A 19 16.95 -19.09 4.39
N PRO A 20 16.15 -18.77 3.35
CA PRO A 20 14.85 -18.13 3.52
C PRO A 20 13.89 -19.02 4.31
N SER A 21 13.03 -18.44 5.15
CA SER A 21 11.96 -19.19 5.81
C SER A 21 10.84 -19.55 4.82
N TYR A 22 10.12 -20.62 5.12
CA TYR A 22 8.89 -20.96 4.42
C TYR A 22 7.75 -20.12 5.02
N GLY A 23 7.17 -19.26 4.19
CA GLY A 23 5.98 -18.48 4.52
C GLY A 23 6.25 -17.01 4.89
N GLY A 24 5.19 -16.20 4.85
CA GLY A 24 5.23 -14.76 5.11
C GLY A 24 4.29 -13.98 4.20
N THR A 25 3.18 -13.48 4.74
CA THR A 25 2.31 -12.47 4.10
C THR A 25 2.59 -11.05 4.58
N GLY A 26 3.39 -10.91 5.64
CA GLY A 26 3.84 -9.62 6.14
C GLY A 26 4.75 -8.89 5.15
N PRO A 27 4.99 -7.59 5.39
CA PRO A 27 5.74 -6.72 4.49
C PRO A 27 7.21 -7.10 4.32
N TYR A 28 7.77 -7.91 5.23
CA TYR A 28 9.19 -8.24 5.26
C TYR A 28 9.44 -9.68 4.83
N LYS A 29 10.52 -9.93 4.10
CA LYS A 29 10.94 -11.31 3.84
C LYS A 29 11.59 -11.86 5.09
N SER A 30 11.14 -13.00 5.59
CA SER A 30 11.74 -13.64 6.76
C SER A 30 12.83 -14.65 6.36
N TYR A 31 13.79 -14.85 7.25
CA TYR A 31 14.78 -15.93 7.18
C TYR A 31 14.99 -16.54 8.56
N TYR A 32 15.64 -17.71 8.62
CA TYR A 32 15.87 -18.42 9.87
C TYR A 32 17.31 -18.90 10.03
N PHE A 33 17.79 -18.91 11.27
CA PHE A 33 19.19 -19.16 11.60
C PHE A 33 19.34 -19.67 13.05
N GLU A 34 20.53 -20.16 13.38
CA GLU A 34 20.90 -20.51 14.76
C GLU A 34 21.96 -19.55 15.29
N VAL A 35 21.98 -19.39 16.61
CA VAL A 35 22.93 -18.55 17.34
C VAL A 35 23.73 -19.41 18.30
N GLU A 36 25.06 -19.41 18.18
CA GLU A 36 25.93 -20.23 19.05
C GLU A 36 25.78 -19.90 20.55
N SER A 37 25.49 -18.63 20.88
CA SER A 37 25.32 -18.17 22.27
C SER A 37 23.99 -18.59 22.92
N LEU A 38 23.07 -19.18 22.15
CA LEU A 38 21.84 -19.78 22.64
C LEU A 38 21.59 -21.10 21.91
N ALA A 39 22.30 -22.14 22.34
CA ALA A 39 22.17 -23.48 21.76
C ALA A 39 20.73 -24.01 21.89
N ASN A 40 20.37 -24.92 20.97
CA ASN A 40 19.06 -25.59 20.93
C ASN A 40 17.87 -24.61 20.76
N HIS A 41 18.09 -23.52 20.03
CA HIS A 41 17.05 -22.56 19.63
C HIS A 41 17.19 -22.19 18.16
N SER A 42 16.06 -21.95 17.51
CA SER A 42 15.99 -21.44 16.15
C SER A 42 15.42 -20.02 16.17
N PHE A 43 16.03 -19.16 15.37
CA PHE A 43 15.68 -17.75 15.27
C PHE A 43 15.04 -17.48 13.91
N TYR A 44 13.99 -16.67 13.89
CA TYR A 44 13.33 -16.19 12.67
C TYR A 44 13.20 -14.67 12.78
N GLN A 45 13.63 -13.93 11.75
CA GLN A 45 13.50 -12.48 11.72
C GLN A 45 13.39 -11.94 10.28
N PRO A 46 12.95 -10.68 10.09
CA PRO A 46 13.04 -9.97 8.81
C PRO A 46 14.47 -9.93 8.25
N LEU A 47 14.64 -10.19 6.96
CA LEU A 47 15.91 -10.08 6.25
C LEU A 47 16.43 -8.63 6.29
N GLU A 48 15.51 -7.68 6.26
CA GLU A 48 15.75 -6.24 6.27
C GLU A 48 16.11 -5.69 7.67
N SER A 49 16.12 -6.53 8.71
CA SER A 49 16.47 -6.12 10.09
C SER A 49 17.98 -6.00 10.37
N ALA A 50 18.83 -6.22 9.35
CA ALA A 50 20.28 -6.13 9.46
C ALA A 50 20.81 -4.69 9.72
N ALA A 51 22.09 -4.60 10.08
CA ALA A 51 22.74 -3.37 10.55
C ALA A 51 22.49 -2.15 9.65
N GLY A 52 21.64 -1.22 10.12
CA GLY A 52 21.30 0.02 9.41
C GLY A 52 19.80 0.30 9.32
N SER A 53 18.96 -0.71 9.55
CA SER A 53 17.50 -0.58 9.63
C SER A 53 17.02 0.07 10.93
N ASN A 54 15.94 0.87 10.86
CA ASN A 54 15.27 1.43 12.03
C ASN A 54 14.16 0.50 12.56
N LEU A 55 13.89 -0.61 11.86
CA LEU A 55 12.92 -1.62 12.24
C LEU A 55 13.27 -2.20 13.62
N LYS A 56 12.48 -1.81 14.63
CA LYS A 56 12.57 -2.38 15.98
C LYS A 56 11.76 -3.67 16.06
N LEU A 57 12.41 -4.76 16.46
CA LEU A 57 11.80 -6.08 16.56
C LEU A 57 11.36 -6.37 17.99
N PRO A 58 10.04 -6.38 18.29
CA PRO A 58 9.55 -7.07 19.48
C PRO A 58 9.83 -8.58 19.37
N VAL A 59 9.78 -9.28 20.51
CA VAL A 59 10.20 -10.67 20.60
C VAL A 59 9.03 -11.60 20.92
N ILE A 60 8.97 -12.72 20.21
CA ILE A 60 8.08 -13.84 20.50
C ILE A 60 8.96 -15.05 20.83
N VAL A 61 8.79 -15.60 22.03
CA VAL A 61 9.41 -16.86 22.44
C VAL A 61 8.40 -17.98 22.25
N TRP A 62 8.75 -18.99 21.45
CA TRP A 62 7.84 -20.04 21.04
C TRP A 62 8.21 -21.43 21.59
N GLY A 63 7.27 -22.07 22.29
CA GLY A 63 7.35 -23.46 22.74
C GLY A 63 6.90 -24.43 21.65
N ASN A 64 7.82 -25.28 21.15
CA ASN A 64 7.56 -26.23 20.05
C ASN A 64 7.00 -27.58 20.50
N GLY A 65 6.95 -27.87 21.81
CA GLY A 65 6.37 -29.12 22.33
C GLY A 65 7.07 -30.41 21.89
N GLY A 66 8.36 -30.34 21.50
CA GLY A 66 9.19 -31.50 21.14
C GLY A 66 9.49 -31.68 19.64
N PHE A 67 8.93 -30.87 18.74
CA PHE A 67 9.11 -31.00 17.28
C PHE A 67 9.49 -29.66 16.63
N GLY A 68 10.77 -29.29 16.76
CA GLY A 68 11.31 -27.94 16.51
C GLY A 68 11.04 -27.29 15.14
N LEU A 69 10.69 -28.06 14.10
CA LEU A 69 10.57 -27.56 12.72
C LEU A 69 9.15 -27.58 12.16
N THR A 70 8.18 -28.12 12.89
CA THR A 70 6.77 -28.23 12.45
C THR A 70 6.11 -26.85 12.28
N PHE A 71 6.61 -25.84 13.01
CA PHE A 71 5.99 -24.51 13.07
C PHE A 71 6.68 -23.45 12.20
N ARG A 72 7.56 -23.87 11.27
CA ARG A 72 8.28 -22.96 10.37
C ARG A 72 7.37 -21.99 9.62
N GLY A 73 6.21 -22.45 9.16
CA GLY A 73 5.21 -21.60 8.48
C GLY A 73 4.71 -20.48 9.39
N PHE A 74 4.31 -20.82 10.62
CA PHE A 74 3.85 -19.88 11.63
C PHE A 74 4.96 -18.90 12.05
N LEU A 75 6.16 -19.41 12.33
CA LEU A 75 7.29 -18.61 12.80
C LEU A 75 7.83 -17.68 11.70
N GLY A 76 7.82 -18.16 10.45
CA GLY A 76 8.14 -17.37 9.26
C GLY A 76 7.09 -16.28 9.00
N GLU A 77 5.80 -16.58 9.20
CA GLU A 77 4.71 -15.62 9.10
C GLU A 77 4.86 -14.51 10.15
N VAL A 78 4.97 -14.87 11.43
CA VAL A 78 5.17 -13.93 12.52
C VAL A 78 6.43 -13.05 12.30
N ALA A 79 7.53 -13.65 11.85
CA ALA A 79 8.74 -12.90 11.51
C ALA A 79 8.53 -11.94 10.32
N SER A 80 7.74 -12.33 9.31
CA SER A 80 7.43 -11.47 8.16
C SER A 80 6.65 -10.21 8.53
N HIS A 81 5.94 -10.22 9.66
CA HIS A 81 5.23 -9.07 10.25
C HIS A 81 6.11 -8.24 11.20
N GLY A 82 7.43 -8.43 11.18
CA GLY A 82 8.37 -7.54 11.88
C GLY A 82 8.64 -7.91 13.33
N ALA A 83 8.66 -9.21 13.66
CA ALA A 83 9.08 -9.71 14.97
C ALA A 83 10.36 -10.55 14.88
N LEU A 84 11.09 -10.62 16.00
CA LEU A 84 12.06 -11.67 16.24
C LEU A 84 11.35 -12.85 16.93
N ALA A 85 11.22 -13.98 16.24
CA ALA A 85 10.72 -15.21 16.85
C ALA A 85 11.87 -16.13 17.24
N ILE A 86 11.90 -16.54 18.52
CA ILE A 86 12.90 -17.46 19.08
C ILE A 86 12.16 -18.73 19.51
N ALA A 87 12.35 -19.81 18.77
CA ALA A 87 11.67 -21.07 19.00
C ALA A 87 12.59 -22.11 19.64
N THR A 88 12.03 -22.89 20.57
CA THR A 88 12.74 -23.95 21.29
C THR A 88 13.06 -25.14 20.38
N GLY A 89 14.32 -25.56 20.29
CA GLY A 89 14.80 -26.64 19.41
C GLY A 89 15.66 -26.15 18.23
N PRO A 90 16.49 -27.01 17.63
CA PRO A 90 17.45 -26.63 16.58
C PRO A 90 16.75 -26.38 15.23
N ALA A 91 17.38 -25.57 14.38
CA ALA A 91 16.89 -25.10 13.08
C ALA A 91 16.96 -26.15 11.95
N TYR A 92 17.70 -27.26 12.08
CA TYR A 92 17.69 -28.36 11.10
C TYR A 92 18.13 -29.71 11.68
N VAL A 93 17.33 -30.76 11.48
CA VAL A 93 17.80 -32.15 11.37
C VAL A 93 16.94 -32.85 10.32
N ASP A 94 17.57 -33.48 9.32
CA ASP A 94 16.89 -34.28 8.29
C ASP A 94 15.98 -35.33 8.97
N PRO A 95 14.66 -35.36 8.66
CA PRO A 95 13.70 -36.26 9.33
C PRO A 95 14.04 -37.75 9.16
N GLU A 96 14.85 -38.15 8.17
CA GLU A 96 15.32 -39.54 8.04
C GLU A 96 16.51 -39.87 8.95
N THR A 97 17.16 -38.86 9.55
CA THR A 97 18.35 -39.02 10.40
C THR A 97 18.17 -38.53 11.84
N TYR A 98 17.04 -37.90 12.15
CA TYR A 98 16.75 -37.41 13.50
C TYR A 98 16.47 -38.57 14.47
N VAL A 99 17.46 -38.85 15.33
CA VAL A 99 17.27 -39.69 16.51
C VAL A 99 17.06 -38.74 17.69
N PRO A 100 15.86 -38.71 18.33
CA PRO A 100 15.66 -37.90 19.51
C PRO A 100 16.67 -38.32 20.60
N PRO A 101 17.22 -37.37 21.39
CA PRO A 101 18.11 -37.74 22.49
C PRO A 101 17.41 -38.76 23.39
N PRO A 102 18.13 -39.78 23.89
CA PRO A 102 17.52 -40.80 24.74
C PRO A 102 16.82 -40.09 25.90
N SER A 103 15.56 -40.42 26.12
CA SER A 103 14.76 -39.87 27.21
C SER A 103 15.55 -39.98 28.50
N ASP A 104 15.99 -38.84 29.03
CA ASP A 104 16.51 -38.77 30.38
C ASP A 104 15.37 -39.21 31.30
N PRO A 105 15.50 -40.33 32.04
CA PRO A 105 14.43 -40.85 32.89
C PRO A 105 14.09 -39.91 34.06
N SER A 106 14.89 -38.85 34.29
CA SER A 106 14.55 -37.78 35.24
C SER A 106 13.56 -36.76 34.67
N VAL A 107 13.34 -36.76 33.34
CA VAL A 107 12.33 -35.96 32.66
C VAL A 107 11.07 -36.82 32.58
N GLY A 108 10.14 -36.60 33.50
CA GLY A 108 8.86 -37.31 33.54
C GLY A 108 8.09 -37.23 32.22
N ALA A 109 7.08 -38.08 32.06
CA ALA A 109 6.29 -38.29 30.83
C ALA A 109 5.54 -37.05 30.25
N SER A 110 5.86 -35.85 30.72
CA SER A 110 5.58 -34.55 30.09
C SER A 110 6.92 -33.86 29.86
N GLY A 111 7.49 -33.95 28.65
CA GLY A 111 8.77 -33.34 28.26
C GLY A 111 8.77 -31.82 28.22
N GLN A 112 8.18 -31.17 29.23
CA GLN A 112 8.19 -29.73 29.43
C GLN A 112 9.50 -29.32 30.09
N ASN A 113 10.21 -28.37 29.50
CA ASN A 113 11.29 -27.69 30.22
C ASN A 113 11.11 -26.18 30.11
N PRO A 114 10.29 -25.57 30.99
CA PRO A 114 10.07 -24.13 31.02
C PRO A 114 11.37 -23.32 31.11
N ALA A 115 12.45 -23.89 31.66
CA ALA A 115 13.75 -23.24 31.73
C ALA A 115 14.35 -22.96 30.35
N VAL A 116 13.93 -23.69 29.30
CA VAL A 116 14.37 -23.45 27.91
C VAL A 116 13.74 -22.17 27.36
N MET A 117 12.43 -21.93 27.60
CA MET A 117 11.82 -20.64 27.24
C MET A 117 12.40 -19.50 28.07
N THR A 118 12.65 -19.71 29.37
CA THR A 118 13.32 -18.71 30.21
C THR A 118 14.73 -18.38 29.72
N ALA A 119 15.49 -19.36 29.21
CA ALA A 119 16.81 -19.12 28.63
C ALA A 119 16.76 -18.21 27.39
N ALA A 120 15.73 -18.35 26.55
CA ALA A 120 15.52 -17.42 25.43
C ALA A 120 15.21 -15.99 25.92
N ILE A 121 14.37 -15.84 26.94
CA ILE A 121 14.07 -14.53 27.54
C ILE A 121 15.33 -13.90 28.16
N ASP A 122 16.10 -14.67 28.92
CA ASP A 122 17.38 -14.23 29.49
C ASP A 122 18.36 -13.79 28.42
N TRP A 123 18.45 -14.56 27.34
CA TRP A 123 19.30 -14.23 26.20
C TRP A 123 18.87 -12.93 25.53
N VAL A 124 17.57 -12.71 25.32
CA VAL A 124 17.04 -11.46 24.76
C VAL A 124 17.44 -10.27 25.63
N HIS A 125 17.26 -10.36 26.95
CA HIS A 125 17.66 -9.30 27.87
C HIS A 125 19.18 -9.06 27.92
N ALA A 126 19.98 -10.11 27.74
CA ALA A 126 21.43 -9.99 27.73
C ALA A 126 21.94 -9.30 26.44
N ASN A 127 21.28 -9.52 25.30
CA ASN A 127 21.80 -9.17 23.98
C ASN A 127 21.07 -8.02 23.27
N ALA A 128 19.76 -7.85 23.49
CA ALA A 128 18.98 -6.81 22.82
C ALA A 128 19.56 -5.40 23.05
N GLY A 129 19.49 -4.57 22.02
CA GLY A 129 20.05 -3.21 22.06
C GLY A 129 21.58 -3.15 21.92
N LYS A 130 22.28 -4.28 21.73
CA LYS A 130 23.74 -4.35 21.66
C LYS A 130 24.22 -5.02 20.38
N GLY A 131 25.35 -4.55 19.83
CA GLY A 131 26.01 -5.17 18.68
C GLY A 131 25.05 -5.44 17.52
N ASP A 132 25.06 -6.68 17.04
CA ASP A 132 24.20 -7.18 15.96
C ASP A 132 22.71 -7.23 16.33
N TRP A 133 22.36 -7.03 17.60
CA TRP A 133 21.00 -7.10 18.14
C TRP A 133 20.47 -5.72 18.58
N LYS A 134 21.07 -4.63 18.11
CA LYS A 134 20.67 -3.24 18.42
C LYS A 134 19.21 -2.90 18.03
N HIS A 135 18.66 -3.68 17.11
CA HIS A 135 17.28 -3.55 16.60
C HIS A 135 16.25 -4.34 17.42
N VAL A 136 16.67 -5.23 18.31
CA VAL A 136 15.75 -6.02 19.15
C VAL A 136 15.26 -5.20 20.35
N ASP A 137 13.96 -5.28 20.65
CA ASP A 137 13.30 -4.62 21.78
C ASP A 137 12.94 -5.63 22.89
N ALA A 138 13.79 -5.70 23.93
CA ALA A 138 13.56 -6.55 25.09
C ALA A 138 12.45 -6.05 26.04
N SER A 139 11.87 -4.87 25.83
CA SER A 139 10.73 -4.42 26.63
C SER A 139 9.41 -5.12 26.23
N ARG A 140 9.41 -5.85 25.11
CA ARG A 140 8.21 -6.41 24.49
C ARG A 140 8.40 -7.86 24.13
N ILE A 141 8.13 -8.71 25.11
CA ILE A 141 8.29 -10.16 24.98
C ILE A 141 6.92 -10.82 25.14
N GLY A 142 6.50 -11.60 24.15
CA GLY A 142 5.38 -12.53 24.24
C GLY A 142 5.89 -13.97 24.37
N VAL A 143 5.18 -14.82 25.11
CA VAL A 143 5.48 -16.27 25.19
C VAL A 143 4.31 -17.08 24.66
N TRP A 144 4.54 -17.80 23.58
CA TRP A 144 3.51 -18.51 22.84
C TRP A 144 3.88 -19.98 22.70
N GLY A 145 2.92 -20.86 22.48
CA GLY A 145 3.25 -22.25 22.18
C GLY A 145 2.05 -23.12 21.83
N GLN A 146 2.37 -24.25 21.20
CA GLN A 146 1.40 -25.26 20.79
C GLN A 146 1.55 -26.55 21.60
N SER A 147 0.44 -27.23 21.91
CA SER A 147 0.44 -28.51 22.64
C SER A 147 1.30 -28.47 23.91
N CYS A 148 2.31 -29.33 24.05
CA CYS A 148 3.23 -29.32 25.18
C CYS A 148 4.01 -28.00 25.33
N GLY A 149 4.29 -27.30 24.23
CA GLY A 149 4.92 -25.97 24.26
C GLY A 149 4.00 -24.87 24.81
N GLY A 150 2.67 -25.03 24.67
CA GLY A 150 1.72 -24.13 25.33
C GLY A 150 1.77 -24.23 26.86
N LEU A 151 2.12 -25.40 27.40
CA LEU A 151 2.32 -25.61 28.84
C LEU A 151 3.59 -24.91 29.36
N GLU A 152 4.61 -24.83 28.50
CA GLU A 152 5.82 -24.04 28.77
C GLU A 152 5.49 -22.54 28.73
N ALA A 153 4.70 -22.09 27.75
CA ALA A 153 4.24 -20.70 27.63
C ALA A 153 3.42 -20.26 28.85
N TYR A 154 2.53 -21.12 29.36
CA TYR A 154 1.83 -20.89 30.62
C TYR A 154 2.79 -20.64 31.80
N THR A 155 3.79 -21.49 31.93
CA THR A 155 4.73 -21.44 33.06
C THR A 155 5.64 -20.21 32.98
N ALA A 156 6.19 -19.94 31.80
CA ALA A 156 7.02 -18.75 31.56
C ALA A 156 6.19 -17.46 31.73
N GLY A 157 4.97 -17.44 31.21
CA GLY A 157 4.07 -16.31 31.30
C GLY A 157 3.66 -15.98 32.74
N LEU A 158 3.39 -17.00 33.57
CA LEU A 158 3.05 -16.81 34.98
C LEU A 158 4.23 -16.34 35.83
N SER A 159 5.42 -16.89 35.60
CA SER A 159 6.56 -16.71 36.49
C SER A 159 7.47 -15.54 36.15
N ASP A 160 7.52 -15.11 34.88
CA ASP A 160 8.50 -14.14 34.42
C ASP A 160 7.89 -12.73 34.25
N PRO A 161 8.26 -11.72 35.06
CA PRO A 161 7.67 -10.38 34.97
C PRO A 161 8.01 -9.63 33.66
N ARG A 162 8.96 -10.12 32.86
CA ARG A 162 9.39 -9.50 31.59
C ARG A 162 8.47 -9.87 30.42
N VAL A 163 7.64 -10.89 30.60
CA VAL A 163 6.65 -11.32 29.60
C VAL A 163 5.41 -10.44 29.68
N SER A 164 5.02 -9.86 28.55
CA SER A 164 3.88 -8.95 28.41
C SER A 164 2.54 -9.66 28.22
N HIS A 165 2.50 -10.77 27.49
CA HIS A 165 1.28 -11.51 27.17
C HIS A 165 1.60 -12.96 26.78
N ILE A 166 0.54 -13.78 26.71
CA ILE A 166 0.63 -15.23 26.52
C ILE A 166 -0.26 -15.66 25.34
N GLY A 167 0.26 -16.54 24.49
CA GLY A 167 -0.48 -17.13 23.36
C GLY A 167 -0.55 -18.65 23.50
N ILE A 168 -1.77 -19.19 23.61
CA ILE A 168 -2.03 -20.61 23.83
C ILE A 168 -2.71 -21.17 22.58
N PHE A 169 -1.98 -22.00 21.83
CA PHE A 169 -2.47 -22.56 20.57
C PHE A 169 -2.70 -24.08 20.73
N ASN A 170 -3.92 -24.57 20.52
CA ASN A 170 -4.29 -25.99 20.67
C ASN A 170 -3.62 -26.64 21.89
N SER A 171 -3.76 -26.00 23.05
CA SER A 171 -3.10 -26.40 24.29
C SER A 171 -3.98 -26.08 25.51
N GLY A 172 -3.64 -26.70 26.64
CA GLY A 172 -4.25 -26.49 27.93
C GLY A 172 -3.65 -27.40 28.99
N GLN A 173 -3.72 -26.99 30.26
CA GLN A 173 -3.19 -27.72 31.42
C GLN A 173 -3.77 -29.15 31.47
N LEU A 174 -2.94 -30.12 31.87
CA LEU A 174 -3.30 -31.54 31.69
C LEU A 174 -4.31 -32.07 32.72
N ASN A 175 -4.50 -31.37 33.84
CA ASN A 175 -5.45 -31.74 34.87
C ASN A 175 -6.00 -30.51 35.59
N GLU A 176 -7.08 -30.71 36.33
CA GLU A 176 -7.80 -29.65 37.04
C GLU A 176 -6.94 -28.93 38.09
N THR A 177 -6.07 -29.64 38.81
CA THR A 177 -5.15 -29.00 39.77
C THR A 177 -4.21 -28.03 39.08
N ALA A 178 -3.61 -28.43 37.95
CA ALA A 178 -2.75 -27.59 37.14
C ALA A 178 -3.52 -26.40 36.52
N SER A 179 -4.74 -26.60 36.04
CA SER A 179 -5.59 -25.51 35.55
C SER A 179 -5.86 -24.47 36.64
N ASN A 180 -6.22 -24.89 37.85
CA ASN A 180 -6.49 -23.97 38.96
C ASN A 180 -5.24 -23.23 39.44
N THR A 181 -4.09 -23.91 39.48
CA THR A 181 -2.84 -23.35 40.04
C THR A 181 -2.02 -22.57 39.03
N VAL A 182 -2.19 -22.81 37.72
CA VAL A 182 -1.46 -22.12 36.65
C VAL A 182 -2.37 -21.14 35.93
N ALA A 183 -3.37 -21.63 35.18
CA ALA A 183 -4.29 -20.77 34.43
C ALA A 183 -5.12 -19.88 35.38
N GLY A 184 -5.59 -20.44 36.50
CA GLY A 184 -6.33 -19.73 37.54
C GLY A 184 -5.52 -18.68 38.32
N ASN A 185 -4.23 -18.53 38.03
CA ASN A 185 -3.37 -17.48 38.59
C ASN A 185 -2.79 -16.53 37.53
N LEU A 186 -3.15 -16.71 36.25
CA LEU A 186 -2.71 -15.80 35.18
C LEU A 186 -3.43 -14.46 35.29
N THR A 187 -2.70 -13.37 35.42
CA THR A 187 -3.24 -12.00 35.44
C THR A 187 -2.86 -11.18 34.22
N LYS A 188 -2.01 -11.72 33.34
CA LYS A 188 -1.54 -11.07 32.12
C LYS A 188 -2.51 -11.31 30.96
N PRO A 189 -2.51 -10.45 29.93
CA PRO A 189 -3.25 -10.71 28.70
C PRO A 189 -2.95 -12.09 28.12
N VAL A 190 -4.00 -12.84 27.81
CA VAL A 190 -3.89 -14.22 27.29
C VAL A 190 -4.82 -14.47 26.11
N PHE A 191 -4.28 -15.09 25.06
CA PHE A 191 -4.98 -15.36 23.81
C PHE A 191 -5.02 -16.86 23.55
N TYR A 192 -6.22 -17.39 23.38
CA TYR A 192 -6.47 -18.81 23.13
C TYR A 192 -6.93 -19.02 21.69
N THR A 193 -6.20 -19.82 20.92
CA THR A 193 -6.62 -20.33 19.61
C THR A 193 -6.69 -21.83 19.70
N LEU A 194 -7.90 -22.38 19.86
CA LEU A 194 -8.11 -23.79 20.17
C LEU A 194 -8.69 -24.55 18.97
N GLY A 195 -8.46 -25.86 18.92
CA GLY A 195 -9.16 -26.73 18.00
C GLY A 195 -10.63 -26.91 18.38
N GLY A 196 -11.36 -27.68 17.59
CA GLY A 196 -12.74 -28.05 17.90
C GLY A 196 -12.82 -29.20 18.90
N PRO A 197 -14.02 -29.71 19.21
CA PRO A 197 -14.22 -30.83 20.14
C PRO A 197 -13.40 -32.10 19.84
N ASP A 198 -12.96 -32.28 18.60
CA ASP A 198 -12.12 -33.41 18.16
C ASP A 198 -10.61 -33.21 18.44
N ASP A 199 -10.19 -32.01 18.87
CA ASP A 199 -8.82 -31.72 19.30
C ASP A 199 -8.58 -32.21 20.73
N VAL A 200 -7.50 -32.96 20.94
CA VAL A 200 -7.13 -33.53 22.24
C VAL A 200 -6.92 -32.48 23.34
N ALA A 201 -6.53 -31.26 22.99
CA ALA A 201 -6.29 -30.16 23.92
C ALA A 201 -7.51 -29.26 24.12
N TYR A 202 -8.54 -29.37 23.28
CA TYR A 202 -9.77 -28.58 23.39
C TYR A 202 -10.38 -28.55 24.80
N PRO A 203 -10.68 -29.70 25.46
CA PRO A 203 -11.31 -29.67 26.78
C PRO A 203 -10.40 -29.06 27.86
N ASN A 204 -9.09 -29.07 27.64
CA ASN A 204 -8.14 -28.47 28.58
C ASN A 204 -8.09 -26.95 28.40
N GLY A 205 -8.00 -26.46 27.15
CA GLY A 205 -7.99 -25.03 26.85
C GLY A 205 -9.29 -24.33 27.26
N GLU A 206 -10.44 -24.96 27.01
CA GLU A 206 -11.75 -24.44 27.45
C GLU A 206 -11.83 -24.35 28.98
N ARG A 207 -11.34 -25.37 29.68
CA ARG A 207 -11.28 -25.38 31.15
C ARG A 207 -10.39 -24.27 31.67
N ASP A 208 -9.20 -24.10 31.10
CA ASP A 208 -8.25 -23.08 31.52
C ASP A 208 -8.83 -21.67 31.32
N TYR A 209 -9.43 -21.37 30.16
CA TYR A 209 -10.07 -20.08 29.89
C TYR A 209 -11.21 -19.76 30.87
N SER A 210 -11.96 -20.80 31.28
CA SER A 210 -13.05 -20.66 32.26
C SER A 210 -12.56 -20.33 33.67
N LEU A 211 -11.33 -20.72 34.00
CA LEU A 211 -10.73 -20.56 35.33
C LEU A 211 -9.90 -19.28 35.48
N LEU A 212 -9.70 -18.50 34.41
CA LEU A 212 -8.96 -17.24 34.48
C LEU A 212 -9.53 -16.31 35.57
N PRO A 213 -8.67 -15.67 36.40
CA PRO A 213 -9.10 -14.68 37.39
C PRO A 213 -9.95 -13.57 36.78
N ALA A 214 -10.92 -13.07 37.54
CA ALA A 214 -11.70 -11.90 37.14
C ALA A 214 -10.78 -10.68 36.91
N GLY A 215 -11.02 -9.94 35.82
CA GLY A 215 -10.18 -8.81 35.41
C GLY A 215 -8.96 -9.21 34.56
N THR A 216 -8.75 -10.50 34.29
CA THR A 216 -7.69 -10.95 33.38
C THR A 216 -8.11 -10.70 31.93
N PRO A 217 -7.37 -9.88 31.16
CA PRO A 217 -7.70 -9.63 29.77
C PRO A 217 -7.51 -10.91 28.96
N ALA A 218 -8.54 -11.36 28.28
CA ALA A 218 -8.49 -12.64 27.59
C ALA A 218 -9.33 -12.65 26.32
N TRP A 219 -8.83 -13.35 25.30
CA TRP A 219 -9.57 -13.66 24.09
C TRP A 219 -9.45 -15.15 23.81
N LYS A 220 -10.54 -15.78 23.34
CA LYS A 220 -10.57 -17.18 22.90
C LYS A 220 -11.35 -17.29 21.61
N GLY A 221 -10.78 -18.02 20.65
CA GLY A 221 -11.47 -18.50 19.47
C GLY A 221 -11.09 -19.95 19.19
N ASN A 222 -12.05 -20.72 18.68
CA ASN A 222 -11.90 -22.12 18.32
C ASN A 222 -11.82 -22.27 16.79
N HIS A 223 -11.31 -23.39 16.27
CA HIS A 223 -11.33 -23.69 14.85
C HIS A 223 -11.61 -25.17 14.59
N ALA A 224 -12.26 -25.50 13.47
CA ALA A 224 -12.59 -26.89 13.13
C ALA A 224 -11.40 -27.73 12.61
N LEU A 225 -10.19 -27.17 12.63
CA LEU A 225 -8.96 -27.87 12.24
C LEU A 225 -8.45 -28.69 13.42
N GLY A 226 -8.00 -29.93 13.18
CA GLY A 226 -7.46 -30.81 14.23
C GLY A 226 -6.15 -30.29 14.84
N HIS A 227 -5.65 -31.00 15.85
CA HIS A 227 -4.59 -30.55 16.78
C HIS A 227 -3.35 -29.90 16.14
N SER A 228 -2.81 -30.52 15.08
CA SER A 228 -1.63 -30.00 14.36
C SER A 228 -1.96 -29.50 12.95
N ALA A 229 -3.06 -29.98 12.36
CA ALA A 229 -3.44 -29.68 10.97
C ALA A 229 -3.67 -28.19 10.70
N ALA A 230 -3.97 -27.42 11.77
CA ALA A 230 -4.10 -25.97 11.69
C ALA A 230 -2.82 -25.26 11.24
N PHE A 231 -1.65 -25.85 11.49
CA PHE A 231 -0.33 -25.29 11.18
C PHE A 231 0.27 -25.79 9.87
N ASP A 232 -0.29 -26.86 9.29
CA ASP A 232 0.19 -27.48 8.04
C ASP A 232 -0.23 -26.69 6.79
N ALA A 233 -1.13 -25.71 6.94
CA ALA A 233 -1.53 -24.80 5.87
C ALA A 233 -0.38 -23.83 5.52
N PRO A 234 -0.37 -23.28 4.29
CA PRO A 234 0.57 -22.22 3.92
C PRO A 234 0.62 -21.12 4.99
N ASN A 235 1.83 -20.67 5.33
CA ASN A 235 2.08 -19.65 6.34
C ASN A 235 1.60 -19.99 7.77
N GLY A 236 1.26 -21.25 8.07
CA GLY A 236 0.81 -21.65 9.41
C GLY A 236 -0.68 -21.46 9.69
N GLY A 237 -1.49 -21.17 8.65
CA GLY A 237 -2.95 -21.22 8.70
C GLY A 237 -3.63 -20.26 9.69
N ILE A 238 -4.81 -20.65 10.19
CA ILE A 238 -5.61 -19.87 11.15
C ILE A 238 -4.77 -19.43 12.38
N PRO A 239 -3.97 -20.32 13.02
CA PRO A 239 -3.11 -19.92 14.12
C PRO A 239 -2.17 -18.77 13.78
N ALA A 240 -1.56 -18.77 12.59
CA ALA A 240 -0.63 -17.73 12.17
C ALA A 240 -1.32 -16.41 11.86
N ILE A 241 -2.53 -16.43 11.30
CA ILE A 241 -3.34 -15.22 11.09
C ILE A 241 -3.73 -14.61 12.44
N VAL A 242 -4.17 -15.43 13.40
CA VAL A 242 -4.46 -14.94 14.76
C VAL A 242 -3.18 -14.40 15.41
N GLY A 243 -2.07 -15.13 15.28
CA GLY A 243 -0.75 -14.73 15.79
C GLY A 243 -0.27 -13.39 15.23
N SER A 244 -0.43 -13.14 13.92
CA SER A 244 -0.06 -11.85 13.32
C SER A 244 -0.91 -10.71 13.87
N HIS A 245 -2.22 -10.91 14.08
CA HIS A 245 -3.08 -9.91 14.72
C HIS A 245 -2.71 -9.64 16.19
N ILE A 246 -2.28 -10.66 16.95
CA ILE A 246 -1.78 -10.47 18.33
C ILE A 246 -0.48 -9.67 18.32
N LEU A 247 0.44 -9.98 17.40
CA LEU A 247 1.69 -9.25 17.20
C LEU A 247 1.40 -7.78 16.89
N GLU A 248 0.52 -7.51 15.93
CA GLU A 248 0.17 -6.14 15.54
C GLU A 248 -0.43 -5.35 16.69
N TRP A 249 -1.38 -5.95 17.40
CA TRP A 249 -2.04 -5.27 18.50
C TRP A 249 -1.11 -5.08 19.69
N ILE A 250 -0.59 -6.16 20.26
CA ILE A 250 0.06 -6.15 21.58
C ILE A 250 1.52 -5.71 21.48
N LEU A 251 2.27 -6.35 20.60
CA LEU A 251 3.72 -6.19 20.54
C LEU A 251 4.12 -4.96 19.73
N ARG A 252 3.47 -4.71 18.59
CA ARG A 252 3.72 -3.52 17.76
C ARG A 252 2.92 -2.31 18.22
N GLY A 253 1.89 -2.52 19.02
CA GLY A 253 1.13 -1.45 19.67
C GLY A 253 0.13 -0.75 18.76
N ASN A 254 -0.37 -1.44 17.74
CA ASN A 254 -1.47 -0.95 16.92
C ASN A 254 -2.80 -1.14 17.68
N ALA A 255 -3.27 -0.09 18.36
CA ALA A 255 -4.50 -0.14 19.13
C ALA A 255 -5.73 -0.53 18.29
N SER A 256 -5.77 -0.14 17.00
CA SER A 256 -6.87 -0.47 16.09
C SER A 256 -6.91 -1.94 15.69
N ALA A 257 -5.80 -2.68 15.79
CA ALA A 257 -5.78 -4.12 15.51
C ALA A 257 -6.65 -4.93 16.49
N LYS A 258 -7.01 -4.34 17.63
CA LYS A 258 -8.01 -4.87 18.54
C LYS A 258 -9.37 -5.09 17.87
N ASP A 259 -9.78 -4.20 16.97
CA ASP A 259 -11.11 -4.23 16.36
C ASP A 259 -11.33 -5.53 15.59
N TRP A 260 -10.26 -6.13 15.08
CA TRP A 260 -10.31 -7.47 14.50
C TRP A 260 -10.82 -8.48 15.53
N PHE A 261 -10.24 -8.55 16.73
CA PHE A 261 -10.62 -9.50 17.78
C PHE A 261 -12.03 -9.31 18.35
N THR A 262 -12.59 -8.11 18.26
CA THR A 262 -13.91 -7.76 18.83
C THR A 262 -15.02 -7.63 17.77
N GLY A 263 -14.67 -7.57 16.49
CA GLY A 263 -15.59 -7.58 15.35
C GLY A 263 -15.65 -8.94 14.66
N ASP A 264 -16.07 -8.96 13.39
CA ASP A 264 -16.29 -10.19 12.61
C ASP A 264 -15.00 -10.78 11.99
N GLY A 265 -13.84 -10.27 12.38
CA GLY A 265 -12.54 -10.63 11.80
C GLY A 265 -12.20 -12.13 11.95
N PRO A 266 -12.22 -12.70 13.17
CA PRO A 266 -11.95 -14.11 13.40
C PRO A 266 -12.91 -15.02 12.64
N GLU A 267 -14.21 -14.71 12.64
CA GLU A 267 -15.22 -15.50 11.95
C GLU A 267 -14.98 -15.54 10.44
N SER A 268 -14.47 -14.44 9.86
CA SER A 268 -14.16 -14.36 8.42
C SER A 268 -13.07 -15.34 7.96
N ILE A 269 -12.20 -15.81 8.88
CA ILE A 269 -11.15 -16.80 8.59
C ILE A 269 -11.51 -18.20 9.10
N GLY A 270 -12.75 -18.42 9.56
CA GLY A 270 -13.22 -19.71 10.04
C GLY A 270 -12.91 -20.00 11.52
N VAL A 271 -12.60 -18.98 12.32
CA VAL A 271 -12.63 -19.09 13.78
C VAL A 271 -14.09 -19.09 14.24
N ILE A 272 -14.41 -19.94 15.21
CA ILE A 272 -15.74 -20.13 15.78
C ILE A 272 -15.67 -20.00 17.31
N ASP A 273 -16.82 -19.89 17.98
CA ASP A 273 -16.91 -19.78 19.45
C ASP A 273 -16.04 -18.65 20.05
N VAL A 274 -16.01 -17.50 19.36
CA VAL A 274 -15.23 -16.33 19.77
C VAL A 274 -15.82 -15.73 21.03
N VAL A 275 -15.00 -15.60 22.07
CA VAL A 275 -15.35 -14.94 23.33
C VAL A 275 -14.17 -14.13 23.86
N SER A 276 -14.47 -13.05 24.56
CA SER A 276 -13.44 -12.20 25.15
C SER A 276 -13.85 -11.63 26.51
N LYS A 277 -12.86 -11.21 27.29
CA LYS A 277 -12.97 -10.62 28.63
C LYS A 277 -11.97 -9.46 28.74
N ASP A 278 -12.41 -8.33 29.27
CA ASP A 278 -11.55 -7.22 29.73
C ASP A 278 -10.50 -6.70 28.71
N LEU A 279 -10.72 -6.89 27.40
CA LEU A 279 -9.77 -6.46 26.36
C LEU A 279 -9.56 -4.94 26.28
N ASP A 280 -10.51 -4.14 26.77
CA ASP A 280 -10.38 -2.68 26.93
C ASP A 280 -9.29 -2.26 27.93
N SER A 281 -8.94 -3.13 28.87
CA SER A 281 -7.91 -2.83 29.87
C SER A 281 -6.48 -2.95 29.32
N ILE A 282 -6.30 -3.56 28.15
CA ILE A 282 -5.00 -3.69 27.50
C ILE A 282 -4.62 -2.34 26.90
N GLN A 283 -3.59 -1.72 27.46
CA GLN A 283 -2.99 -0.51 26.94
C GLN A 283 -1.72 -0.86 26.18
N VAL A 284 -1.63 -0.41 24.93
CA VAL A 284 -0.47 -0.68 24.08
C VAL A 284 0.17 0.64 23.68
N THR A 285 1.49 0.63 23.56
CA THR A 285 2.26 1.79 23.07
C THR A 285 2.81 1.44 21.70
N PRO A 286 2.72 2.28 20.67
CA PRO A 286 3.28 1.95 19.36
C PRO A 286 4.80 1.74 19.41
N ILE A 287 5.31 0.73 18.70
CA ILE A 287 6.70 0.68 18.25
C ILE A 287 6.68 1.16 16.80
N TYR A 288 7.41 2.24 16.51
CA TYR A 288 7.49 2.80 15.16
C TYR A 288 7.85 1.72 14.13
N ARG A 289 6.97 1.52 13.15
CA ARG A 289 7.27 0.80 11.91
C ARG A 289 8.16 1.72 11.06
N ASP A 290 9.16 1.16 10.38
CA ASP A 290 9.58 1.75 9.11
C ASP A 290 8.36 1.64 8.20
N ALA A 291 7.69 2.78 7.97
CA ALA A 291 6.50 3.01 7.16
C ALA A 291 5.88 1.75 6.49
N GLU A 292 4.86 1.15 7.12
CA GLU A 292 3.88 0.31 6.38
C GLU A 292 2.70 1.22 6.02
N ILE A 293 2.29 1.31 4.75
CA ILE A 293 1.56 0.27 3.99
C ILE A 293 0.34 -0.20 4.78
N THR A 294 -0.69 0.64 4.81
CA THR A 294 -2.07 0.19 5.01
C THR A 294 -2.79 0.26 3.67
N ASP A 295 -3.48 -0.82 3.31
CA ASP A 295 -4.56 -0.78 2.32
C ASP A 295 -5.58 0.24 2.86
N GLN A 296 -5.76 1.34 2.14
CA GLN A 296 -6.50 2.57 2.50
C GLN A 296 -5.72 3.66 3.26
N GLY A 297 -5.01 4.49 2.51
CA GLY A 297 -5.37 5.92 2.37
C GLY A 297 -5.29 6.90 3.55
N GLU A 298 -4.94 6.49 4.78
CA GLU A 298 -4.75 7.42 5.91
C GLU A 298 -3.33 7.33 6.50
N SER A 299 -2.60 8.44 6.40
CA SER A 299 -1.23 8.62 6.88
C SER A 299 -1.13 8.55 8.40
N ASP A 300 -0.20 7.77 8.93
CA ASP A 300 0.35 7.97 10.29
C ASP A 300 1.07 9.34 10.33
N PRO A 301 0.65 10.30 11.19
CA PRO A 301 1.29 11.60 11.33
C PRO A 301 2.75 11.54 11.82
N GLY A 302 3.19 10.41 12.42
CA GLY A 302 4.47 10.30 13.11
C GLY A 302 5.73 10.35 12.24
N ASN A 303 5.61 10.16 10.92
CA ASN A 303 6.74 10.16 9.97
C ASN A 303 6.58 11.22 8.86
N SER A 304 5.68 12.18 9.05
CA SER A 304 5.42 13.28 8.09
C SER A 304 6.09 14.58 8.56
N SER A 305 6.83 15.23 7.65
CA SER A 305 7.52 16.50 7.89
C SER A 305 7.24 17.48 6.74
N GLU A 306 7.29 18.78 7.01
CA GLU A 306 7.31 19.80 5.95
C GLU A 306 8.62 19.77 5.15
N ASP A 307 9.69 19.22 5.74
CA ASP A 307 10.94 18.89 5.03
C ASP A 307 10.75 17.60 4.22
N CYS A 308 9.99 17.73 3.13
CA CYS A 308 9.57 16.60 2.29
C CYS A 308 10.02 16.70 0.83
N LEU A 309 10.60 17.82 0.40
CA LEU A 309 11.02 18.06 -0.99
C LEU A 309 12.28 17.26 -1.33
N THR A 310 12.05 15.97 -1.54
CA THR A 310 13.03 14.92 -1.78
C THR A 310 12.68 14.17 -3.06
N LEU A 311 13.67 13.51 -3.64
CA LEU A 311 13.48 12.61 -4.76
C LEU A 311 14.33 11.37 -4.55
N ASN A 312 13.90 10.26 -5.13
CA ASN A 312 14.63 8.99 -5.11
C ASN A 312 15.12 8.68 -6.53
N ILE A 313 16.28 8.03 -6.63
CA ILE A 313 16.89 7.70 -7.92
C ILE A 313 17.32 6.23 -7.91
N TRP A 314 16.82 5.45 -8.86
CA TRP A 314 17.21 4.07 -9.09
C TRP A 314 17.88 3.91 -10.45
N ARG A 315 18.97 3.15 -10.47
CA ARG A 315 19.60 2.67 -11.70
C ARG A 315 20.22 1.30 -11.44
N SER A 316 20.40 0.50 -12.50
CA SER A 316 21.19 -0.71 -12.37
C SER A 316 22.67 -0.37 -12.16
N ALA A 317 23.31 -1.01 -11.16
CA ALA A 317 24.70 -0.76 -10.80
C ALA A 317 25.66 -0.99 -11.98
N ASP A 318 25.41 -2.03 -12.77
CA ASP A 318 26.23 -2.42 -13.93
C ASP A 318 25.71 -1.85 -15.26
N ALA A 319 24.80 -0.87 -15.24
CA ALA A 319 24.39 -0.22 -16.47
C ALA A 319 25.61 0.43 -17.13
N ASP A 320 25.93 0.01 -18.36
CA ASP A 320 27.05 0.55 -19.10
C ASP A 320 26.77 2.01 -19.50
N THR A 321 27.33 2.95 -18.75
CA THR A 321 27.31 4.38 -19.08
C THR A 321 28.51 4.81 -19.92
N SER A 322 29.40 3.89 -20.31
CA SER A 322 30.57 4.21 -21.13
C SER A 322 30.21 4.60 -22.56
N ASN A 323 29.06 4.12 -23.06
CA ASN A 323 28.53 4.43 -24.39
C ASN A 323 27.49 5.57 -24.40
N GLY A 324 27.23 6.22 -23.27
CA GLY A 324 26.34 7.39 -23.18
C GLY A 324 25.46 7.43 -21.93
N THR A 325 24.57 8.43 -21.90
CA THR A 325 23.60 8.66 -20.83
C THR A 325 22.27 7.92 -21.09
N LEU A 326 21.65 7.45 -20.01
CA LEU A 326 20.45 6.61 -20.01
C LEU A 326 19.16 7.45 -20.04
N PRO A 327 18.09 7.04 -20.74
CA PRO A 327 16.77 7.67 -20.61
C PRO A 327 16.28 7.69 -19.16
N VAL A 328 15.53 8.72 -18.79
CA VAL A 328 15.04 8.96 -17.43
C VAL A 328 13.53 8.83 -17.40
N LEU A 329 13.02 7.85 -16.65
CA LEU A 329 11.59 7.74 -16.33
C LEU A 329 11.33 8.44 -15.01
N VAL A 330 10.41 9.40 -14.97
CA VAL A 330 10.09 10.17 -13.78
C VAL A 330 8.67 9.86 -13.34
N TRP A 331 8.50 9.35 -12.12
CA TRP A 331 7.23 9.03 -11.51
C TRP A 331 6.67 10.20 -10.68
N LEU A 332 5.45 10.61 -11.00
CA LEU A 332 4.62 11.50 -10.20
C LEU A 332 3.44 10.70 -9.64
N TYR A 333 3.39 10.50 -8.32
CA TYR A 333 2.34 9.70 -7.68
C TYR A 333 0.97 10.39 -7.73
N GLY A 334 -0.09 9.60 -7.53
CA GLY A 334 -1.48 10.08 -7.49
C GLY A 334 -1.91 10.64 -6.13
N GLY A 335 -3.20 10.53 -5.82
CA GLY A 335 -3.70 10.91 -4.49
C GLY A 335 -4.43 12.25 -4.38
N GLY A 336 -5.11 12.67 -5.46
CA GLY A 336 -5.99 13.84 -5.46
C GLY A 336 -5.31 15.17 -5.13
N LEU A 337 -3.97 15.25 -5.22
CA LEU A 337 -3.15 16.36 -4.73
C LEU A 337 -3.25 16.59 -3.22
N THR A 338 -3.79 15.65 -2.44
CA THR A 338 -3.99 15.76 -0.98
C THR A 338 -3.28 14.68 -0.19
N ASN A 339 -2.97 13.53 -0.81
CA ASN A 339 -2.20 12.44 -0.22
C ASN A 339 -1.23 11.81 -1.25
N GLY A 340 -0.40 10.86 -0.80
CA GLY A 340 0.63 10.20 -1.60
C GLY A 340 2.06 10.56 -1.16
N PHE A 341 3.00 9.66 -1.43
CA PHE A 341 4.41 9.81 -1.10
C PHE A 341 5.27 8.85 -1.95
N THR A 342 6.53 9.20 -2.17
CA THR A 342 7.44 8.38 -3.01
C THR A 342 7.96 7.11 -2.36
N ALA A 343 7.92 7.00 -1.03
CA ALA A 343 8.33 5.80 -0.28
C ALA A 343 7.28 4.67 -0.31
N ASP A 344 6.18 4.85 -1.05
CA ASP A 344 5.19 3.80 -1.27
C ASP A 344 5.88 2.63 -2.00
N PRO A 345 5.87 1.40 -1.44
CA PRO A 345 6.59 0.28 -2.01
C PRO A 345 6.07 -0.14 -3.39
N ARG A 346 4.85 0.26 -3.77
CA ARG A 346 4.36 0.07 -5.14
C ARG A 346 5.28 0.73 -6.15
N PHE A 347 5.96 1.83 -5.79
CA PHE A 347 6.82 2.62 -6.68
C PHE A 347 8.32 2.34 -6.51
N GLU A 348 8.70 1.33 -5.71
CA GLU A 348 10.11 0.99 -5.49
C GLU A 348 10.78 0.55 -6.82
N GLY A 349 11.93 1.15 -7.12
CA GLY A 349 12.52 1.09 -8.45
C GLY A 349 13.40 -0.12 -8.79
N THR A 350 13.66 -1.02 -7.85
CA THR A 350 14.62 -2.12 -8.03
C THR A 350 14.15 -3.10 -9.11
N SER A 351 12.86 -3.47 -9.09
CA SER A 351 12.29 -4.44 -10.03
C SER A 351 12.31 -3.92 -11.47
N ILE A 352 11.75 -2.73 -11.72
CA ILE A 352 11.68 -2.13 -13.07
C ILE A 352 13.07 -1.83 -13.64
N THR A 353 14.02 -1.34 -12.83
CA THR A 353 15.39 -1.08 -13.32
C THR A 353 16.14 -2.37 -13.66
N LYS A 354 15.90 -3.46 -12.90
CA LYS A 354 16.41 -4.79 -13.25
C LYS A 354 15.83 -5.31 -14.56
N ILE A 355 14.52 -5.18 -14.76
CA ILE A 355 13.86 -5.56 -16.03
C ILE A 355 14.42 -4.73 -17.19
N SER A 356 14.62 -3.43 -16.99
CA SER A 356 15.18 -2.55 -18.04
C SER A 356 16.54 -3.01 -18.56
N LYS A 357 17.39 -3.53 -17.67
CA LYS A 357 18.66 -4.15 -18.04
C LYS A 357 18.46 -5.46 -18.80
N GLN A 358 17.53 -6.32 -18.37
CA GLN A 358 17.23 -7.58 -19.05
C GLN A 358 16.75 -7.38 -20.48
N LEU A 359 16.02 -6.28 -20.72
CA LEU A 359 15.53 -5.88 -22.04
C LEU A 359 16.58 -5.15 -22.89
N GLU A 360 17.83 -5.02 -22.42
CA GLU A 360 18.89 -4.21 -23.06
C GLU A 360 18.46 -2.76 -23.32
N LYS A 361 17.57 -2.23 -22.47
CA LYS A 361 17.08 -0.84 -22.48
C LYS A 361 17.20 -0.22 -21.09
N PRO A 362 18.43 -0.10 -20.55
CA PRO A 362 18.63 0.45 -19.21
C PRO A 362 18.05 1.87 -19.10
N ILE A 363 17.35 2.13 -17.99
CA ILE A 363 16.81 3.46 -17.65
C ILE A 363 17.30 3.90 -16.27
N VAL A 364 17.22 5.20 -16.00
CA VAL A 364 17.19 5.76 -14.65
C VAL A 364 15.73 6.00 -14.27
N LEU A 365 15.27 5.48 -13.13
CA LEU A 365 13.98 5.83 -12.57
C LEU A 365 14.17 6.90 -11.51
N VAL A 366 13.30 7.91 -11.52
CA VAL A 366 13.23 8.95 -10.49
C VAL A 366 11.80 9.01 -9.97
N SER A 367 11.59 9.10 -8.65
CA SER A 367 10.30 9.48 -8.07
C SER A 367 10.44 10.77 -7.27
N ILE A 368 9.45 11.67 -7.37
CA ILE A 368 9.53 13.04 -6.83
C ILE A 368 8.45 13.25 -5.77
N ASN A 369 8.84 13.69 -4.56
CA ASN A 369 7.91 14.26 -3.59
C ASN A 369 7.60 15.72 -3.94
N TYR A 370 6.35 16.11 -3.71
CA TYR A 370 5.88 17.47 -3.87
C TYR A 370 4.84 17.79 -2.80
N ARG A 371 4.69 19.07 -2.43
CA ARG A 371 3.74 19.44 -1.38
C ARG A 371 2.30 19.20 -1.83
N LEU A 372 1.48 18.74 -0.89
CA LEU A 372 0.10 18.32 -1.07
C LEU A 372 -0.85 19.17 -0.22
N GLY A 373 -2.14 19.07 -0.52
CA GLY A 373 -3.25 19.71 0.18
C GLY A 373 -2.96 21.18 0.46
N PRO A 374 -3.20 21.68 1.69
CA PRO A 374 -2.98 23.08 2.01
C PRO A 374 -1.50 23.50 2.02
N PHE A 375 -0.53 22.58 2.04
CA PHE A 375 0.90 22.94 1.97
C PHE A 375 1.34 23.26 0.53
N GLY A 376 0.72 22.62 -0.47
CA GLY A 376 1.04 22.82 -1.88
C GLY A 376 -0.01 23.61 -2.67
N PHE A 377 -1.25 23.66 -2.18
CA PHE A 377 -2.42 24.08 -2.95
C PHE A 377 -3.40 24.92 -2.12
N LEU A 378 -2.88 25.69 -1.16
CA LEU A 378 -3.66 26.73 -0.48
C LEU A 378 -3.95 27.87 -1.46
N ASN A 379 -5.21 28.28 -1.49
CA ASN A 379 -5.73 29.36 -2.33
C ASN A 379 -6.27 30.49 -1.44
N GLY A 380 -6.88 31.51 -2.04
CA GLY A 380 -7.39 32.70 -1.37
C GLY A 380 -6.83 33.98 -1.99
N LYS A 381 -7.48 35.11 -1.71
CA LYS A 381 -7.06 36.43 -2.21
C LYS A 381 -5.64 36.77 -1.80
N GLU A 382 -5.26 36.44 -0.57
CA GLU A 382 -3.93 36.66 -0.03
C GLU A 382 -2.86 35.86 -0.79
N MET A 383 -3.14 34.58 -1.08
CA MET A 383 -2.20 33.73 -1.83
C MET A 383 -2.06 34.21 -3.28
N ALA A 384 -3.16 34.68 -3.89
CA ALA A 384 -3.16 35.23 -5.23
C ALA A 384 -2.41 36.57 -5.32
N GLU A 385 -2.64 37.48 -4.37
CA GLU A 385 -1.95 38.78 -4.27
C GLU A 385 -0.43 38.62 -4.16
N LEU A 386 0.01 37.60 -3.41
CA LEU A 386 1.43 37.30 -3.20
C LEU A 386 2.07 36.44 -4.31
N GLY A 387 1.29 35.96 -5.29
CA GLY A 387 1.78 35.07 -6.34
C GLY A 387 2.24 33.69 -5.83
N LEU A 388 1.59 33.18 -4.78
CA LEU A 388 1.96 31.93 -4.08
C LEU A 388 0.98 30.78 -4.36
N LEU A 389 0.45 30.71 -5.58
CA LEU A 389 -0.50 29.67 -6.00
C LEU A 389 0.24 28.46 -6.59
N ASN A 390 -0.43 27.30 -6.62
CA ASN A 390 0.05 26.07 -7.26
C ASN A 390 1.46 25.62 -6.83
N ILE A 391 1.85 25.89 -5.58
CA ILE A 391 3.18 25.61 -5.05
C ILE A 391 3.58 24.14 -5.25
N GLY A 392 2.66 23.19 -5.07
CA GLY A 392 2.93 21.77 -5.30
C GLY A 392 3.28 21.45 -6.76
N MET A 393 2.73 22.17 -7.74
CA MET A 393 3.15 22.06 -9.15
C MET A 393 4.53 22.67 -9.39
N LEU A 394 4.83 23.77 -8.69
CA LEU A 394 6.15 24.41 -8.76
C LEU A 394 7.25 23.55 -8.11
N ASP A 395 6.93 22.77 -7.07
CA ASP A 395 7.84 21.77 -6.50
C ASP A 395 8.22 20.70 -7.52
N GLN A 396 7.24 20.16 -8.23
CA GLN A 396 7.48 19.21 -9.31
C GLN A 396 8.32 19.86 -10.43
N ARG A 397 8.00 21.10 -10.83
CA ARG A 397 8.77 21.84 -11.84
C ARG A 397 10.22 22.06 -11.40
N LEU A 398 10.44 22.41 -10.14
CA LEU A 398 11.76 22.59 -9.55
C LEU A 398 12.55 21.27 -9.59
N ALA A 399 11.93 20.15 -9.24
CA ALA A 399 12.56 18.83 -9.34
C ALA A 399 12.91 18.48 -10.80
N LEU A 400 12.06 18.83 -11.78
CA LEU A 400 12.39 18.64 -13.20
C LEU A 400 13.60 19.50 -13.63
N HIS A 401 13.71 20.73 -13.17
CA HIS A 401 14.91 21.55 -13.39
C HIS A 401 16.14 20.97 -12.71
N TRP A 402 15.99 20.46 -11.48
CA TRP A 402 17.07 19.76 -10.78
C TRP A 402 17.57 18.57 -11.59
N LEU A 403 16.67 17.80 -12.22
CA LEU A 403 17.05 16.70 -13.11
C LEU A 403 17.86 17.19 -14.31
N GLN A 404 17.46 18.30 -14.94
CA GLN A 404 18.23 18.89 -16.05
C GLN A 404 19.68 19.21 -15.66
N GLU A 405 19.88 19.67 -14.43
CA GLU A 405 21.20 20.08 -13.92
C GLU A 405 22.04 18.90 -13.40
N ASN A 406 21.39 17.88 -12.81
CA ASN A 406 22.08 16.92 -11.94
C ASN A 406 22.01 15.46 -12.43
N ILE A 407 21.00 15.07 -13.24
CA ILE A 407 20.76 13.65 -13.52
C ILE A 407 21.89 12.97 -14.29
N GLY A 408 22.70 13.77 -15.01
CA GLY A 408 23.92 13.32 -15.68
C GLY A 408 24.92 12.67 -14.74
N ALA A 409 25.02 13.14 -13.49
CA ALA A 409 25.91 12.54 -12.48
C ALA A 409 25.46 11.13 -12.05
N PHE A 410 24.18 10.80 -12.25
CA PHE A 410 23.60 9.49 -12.02
C PHE A 410 23.56 8.63 -13.30
N GLY A 411 24.16 9.12 -14.39
CA GLY A 411 24.18 8.44 -15.69
C GLY A 411 22.92 8.66 -16.53
N GLY A 412 21.98 9.53 -16.11
CA GLY A 412 20.79 9.86 -16.88
C GLY A 412 21.03 10.93 -17.95
N ASP A 413 20.21 10.92 -19.00
CA ASP A 413 20.21 11.91 -20.08
C ASP A 413 19.10 12.94 -19.82
N PRO A 414 19.45 14.20 -19.48
CA PRO A 414 18.45 15.23 -19.19
C PRO A 414 17.55 15.54 -20.41
N LYS A 415 17.98 15.19 -21.64
CA LYS A 415 17.18 15.38 -22.86
C LYS A 415 16.22 14.22 -23.16
N LYS A 416 16.30 13.11 -22.41
CA LYS A 416 15.46 11.92 -22.58
C LYS A 416 14.63 11.63 -21.34
N VAL A 417 14.04 12.66 -20.78
CA VAL A 417 13.09 12.55 -19.65
C VAL A 417 11.69 12.22 -20.17
N THR A 418 11.08 11.19 -19.62
CA THR A 418 9.67 10.82 -19.82
C THR A 418 8.97 10.87 -18.47
N LEU A 419 7.87 11.62 -18.39
CA LEU A 419 7.04 11.67 -17.17
C LEU A 419 6.03 10.54 -17.20
N ALA A 420 5.81 9.87 -16.08
CA ALA A 420 4.76 8.88 -15.86
C ALA A 420 4.07 9.17 -14.54
N GLY A 421 2.76 8.99 -14.49
CA GLY A 421 2.01 9.27 -13.27
C GLY A 421 0.59 8.79 -13.36
N GLU A 422 0.01 8.56 -12.19
CA GLU A 422 -1.32 8.01 -12.02
C GLU A 422 -2.26 9.01 -11.34
N SER A 423 -3.53 9.04 -11.74
CA SER A 423 -4.56 9.92 -11.16
C SER A 423 -4.10 11.38 -11.11
N ALA A 424 -3.94 11.96 -9.92
CA ALA A 424 -3.42 13.32 -9.73
C ALA A 424 -2.00 13.53 -10.27
N GLY A 425 -1.19 12.47 -10.39
CA GLY A 425 0.10 12.47 -11.05
C GLY A 425 -0.05 12.64 -12.57
N ALA A 426 -0.97 11.91 -13.21
CA ALA A 426 -1.32 12.13 -14.61
C ALA A 426 -1.87 13.55 -14.85
N VAL A 427 -2.68 14.06 -13.90
CA VAL A 427 -3.15 15.45 -13.89
C VAL A 427 -1.99 16.44 -13.87
N SER A 428 -1.03 16.21 -12.98
CA SER A 428 0.17 17.01 -12.90
C SER A 428 0.94 17.03 -14.22
N ILE A 429 1.07 15.88 -14.90
CA ILE A 429 1.80 15.79 -16.18
C ILE A 429 1.13 16.63 -17.26
N TYR A 430 -0.18 16.50 -17.48
CA TYR A 430 -0.82 17.35 -18.49
C TYR A 430 -0.83 18.83 -18.07
N SER A 431 -0.84 19.15 -16.77
CA SER A 431 -0.63 20.53 -16.31
C SER A 431 0.78 21.04 -16.66
N HIS A 432 1.83 20.21 -16.57
CA HIS A 432 3.16 20.55 -17.07
C HIS A 432 3.22 20.69 -18.60
N MET A 433 2.43 19.90 -19.34
CA MET A 433 2.30 20.07 -20.80
C MET A 433 1.65 21.40 -21.15
N MET A 434 0.70 21.90 -20.33
CA MET A 434 0.02 23.19 -20.55
C MET A 434 0.73 24.37 -19.89
N ALA A 435 1.76 24.11 -19.09
CA ALA A 435 2.45 25.12 -18.30
C ALA A 435 2.86 26.32 -19.16
N TYR A 436 2.61 27.53 -18.65
CA TYR A 436 2.94 28.78 -19.34
C TYR A 436 2.31 28.92 -20.73
N GLY A 437 1.14 28.30 -20.94
CA GLY A 437 0.43 28.30 -22.22
C GLY A 437 1.01 27.33 -23.25
N GLY A 438 1.60 26.22 -22.79
CA GLY A 438 2.21 25.19 -23.63
C GLY A 438 3.66 25.50 -24.04
N ARG A 439 4.40 26.24 -23.21
CA ARG A 439 5.80 26.58 -23.49
C ARG A 439 6.69 25.34 -23.32
N ASP A 440 7.50 25.05 -24.32
CA ASP A 440 8.52 24.01 -24.23
C ASP A 440 9.79 24.56 -23.55
N ASP A 441 10.01 24.14 -22.30
CA ASP A 441 11.21 24.46 -21.53
C ASP A 441 12.29 23.36 -21.65
N GLY A 442 12.08 22.35 -22.50
CA GLY A 442 13.02 21.24 -22.72
C GLY A 442 13.12 20.26 -21.55
N LEU A 443 12.13 20.23 -20.65
CA LEU A 443 12.20 19.44 -19.40
C LEU A 443 11.86 17.96 -19.57
N PHE A 444 11.03 17.61 -20.56
CA PHE A 444 10.63 16.24 -20.85
C PHE A 444 10.20 16.10 -22.32
N ARG A 445 10.28 14.88 -22.84
CA ARG A 445 10.02 14.54 -24.25
C ARG A 445 8.91 13.50 -24.44
N GLY A 446 8.40 12.93 -23.35
CA GLY A 446 7.36 11.90 -23.33
C GLY A 446 6.49 11.97 -22.09
N ALA A 447 5.26 11.49 -22.20
CA ALA A 447 4.29 11.45 -21.11
C ALA A 447 3.58 10.09 -21.04
N ILE A 448 3.30 9.60 -19.83
CA ILE A 448 2.44 8.45 -19.58
C ILE A 448 1.38 8.90 -18.57
N LEU A 449 0.13 8.90 -19.02
CA LEU A 449 -1.03 9.41 -18.28
C LEU A 449 -1.91 8.22 -17.89
N GLU A 450 -1.80 7.78 -16.65
CA GLU A 450 -2.54 6.64 -16.12
C GLU A 450 -3.74 7.16 -15.33
N SER A 451 -4.96 6.89 -15.82
CA SER A 451 -6.19 7.16 -15.07
C SER A 451 -6.32 8.64 -14.65
N GLY A 452 -5.85 9.56 -15.51
CA GLY A 452 -5.89 11.01 -15.29
C GLY A 452 -7.19 11.64 -15.77
N GLY A 453 -7.90 12.31 -14.87
CA GLY A 453 -9.14 13.02 -15.21
C GLY A 453 -8.93 14.36 -15.92
N ALA A 454 -10.00 15.04 -16.31
CA ALA A 454 -9.94 16.40 -16.84
C ALA A 454 -10.70 17.34 -15.90
N PHE A 455 -10.08 17.66 -14.77
CA PHE A 455 -10.71 18.52 -13.78
C PHE A 455 -10.61 19.99 -14.19
N PRO A 456 -11.73 20.73 -14.17
CA PRO A 456 -11.72 22.15 -14.48
C PRO A 456 -10.99 22.94 -13.39
N LEU A 457 -10.12 23.87 -13.80
CA LEU A 457 -9.51 24.82 -12.90
C LEU A 457 -10.49 25.97 -12.62
N THR A 458 -10.43 26.49 -11.41
CA THR A 458 -11.22 27.65 -10.96
C THR A 458 -10.29 28.80 -10.54
N LEU A 459 -10.88 29.97 -10.29
CA LEU A 459 -10.15 31.13 -9.77
C LEU A 459 -9.70 30.88 -8.31
N PRO A 460 -8.57 31.46 -7.88
CA PRO A 460 -8.01 31.21 -6.56
C PRO A 460 -8.83 31.83 -5.41
N ASP A 461 -9.77 32.73 -5.70
CA ASP A 461 -10.52 33.51 -4.71
C ASP A 461 -12.01 33.11 -4.59
N THR A 462 -12.37 31.88 -4.99
CA THR A 462 -13.72 31.37 -4.74
C THR A 462 -14.08 31.41 -3.25
N ALA A 463 -15.37 31.48 -2.92
CA ALA A 463 -15.84 31.50 -1.54
C ALA A 463 -15.34 30.29 -0.72
N SER A 464 -15.20 29.12 -1.34
CA SER A 464 -14.73 27.88 -0.72
C SER A 464 -13.21 27.91 -0.43
N PHE A 465 -12.41 28.42 -1.38
CA PHE A 465 -10.98 28.65 -1.17
C PHE A 465 -10.72 29.76 -0.13
N GLN A 466 -11.46 30.86 -0.20
CA GLN A 466 -11.33 31.94 0.78
C GLN A 466 -11.70 31.47 2.19
N SER A 467 -12.78 30.69 2.34
CA SER A 467 -13.16 30.10 3.63
C SER A 467 -12.06 29.18 4.20
N THR A 468 -11.30 28.52 3.34
CA THR A 468 -10.20 27.64 3.75
C THR A 468 -9.04 28.46 4.31
N PHE A 469 -8.68 29.57 3.66
CA PHE A 469 -7.67 30.51 4.15
C PHE A 469 -8.13 31.24 5.43
N ASP A 470 -9.35 31.79 5.44
CA ASP A 470 -9.90 32.56 6.56
C ASP A 470 -10.02 31.73 7.85
N SER A 471 -10.16 30.40 7.73
CA SER A 471 -10.18 29.49 8.88
C SER A 471 -8.85 29.50 9.64
N LEU A 472 -7.72 29.64 8.94
CA LEU A 472 -6.39 29.76 9.57
C LEU A 472 -6.23 31.06 10.35
N LEU A 473 -6.89 32.13 9.93
CA LEU A 473 -6.89 33.39 10.68
C LEU A 473 -7.84 33.31 11.87
N SER A 474 -9.09 32.95 11.62
CA SER A 474 -10.17 33.04 12.62
C SER A 474 -10.05 32.00 13.75
N LYS A 475 -9.44 30.83 13.51
CA LYS A 475 -9.38 29.74 14.49
C LYS A 475 -8.03 29.60 15.20
N THR A 476 -7.09 30.49 14.93
CA THR A 476 -5.74 30.43 15.52
C THR A 476 -5.38 31.75 16.22
N ASN A 477 -4.16 31.84 16.73
CA ASN A 477 -3.61 33.08 17.28
C ASN A 477 -3.40 34.19 16.23
N CYS A 478 -3.63 33.92 14.94
CA CYS A 478 -3.61 34.90 13.85
C CYS A 478 -4.89 35.73 13.71
N SER A 479 -5.90 35.53 14.56
CA SER A 479 -7.21 36.19 14.46
C SER A 479 -7.18 37.72 14.55
N SER A 480 -6.15 38.30 15.17
CA SER A 480 -5.96 39.76 15.23
C SER A 480 -5.57 40.38 13.88
N LEU A 481 -5.19 39.56 12.88
CA LEU A 481 -4.67 40.00 11.58
C LEU A 481 -5.72 39.93 10.45
N VAL A 482 -7.00 39.71 10.77
CA VAL A 482 -8.07 39.62 9.75
C VAL A 482 -8.13 40.86 8.85
N THR A 483 -7.85 42.05 9.40
CA THR A 483 -7.82 43.33 8.66
C THR A 483 -6.44 43.73 8.17
N ALA A 484 -5.41 42.92 8.40
CA ALA A 484 -4.03 43.19 8.01
C ALA A 484 -3.78 42.87 6.52
N GLY A 485 -2.61 43.27 6.01
CA GLY A 485 -2.19 42.94 4.63
C GLY A 485 -1.91 41.44 4.44
N ALA A 486 -1.86 40.98 3.18
CA ALA A 486 -1.62 39.58 2.85
C ALA A 486 -0.28 39.05 3.42
N GLU A 487 0.78 39.86 3.36
CA GLU A 487 2.10 39.51 3.90
C GLU A 487 2.06 39.26 5.41
N GLU A 488 1.41 40.14 6.18
CA GLU A 488 1.32 40.04 7.65
C GLU A 488 0.50 38.81 8.07
N LYS A 489 -0.63 38.58 7.40
CA LYS A 489 -1.48 37.40 7.59
C LYS A 489 -0.68 36.12 7.38
N LEU A 490 0.02 36.01 6.25
CA LEU A 490 0.79 34.81 5.90
C LEU A 490 2.02 34.64 6.81
N ALA A 491 2.67 35.73 7.21
CA ALA A 491 3.77 35.67 8.18
C ALA A 491 3.32 35.04 9.50
N CYS A 492 2.13 35.38 9.99
CA CYS A 492 1.58 34.72 11.17
C CYS A 492 1.26 33.24 10.94
N ILE A 493 0.59 32.91 9.83
CA ILE A 493 0.24 31.52 9.48
C ILE A 493 1.50 30.63 9.44
N ARG A 494 2.62 31.13 8.91
CA ARG A 494 3.91 30.41 8.85
C ARG A 494 4.55 30.15 10.22
N THR A 495 4.09 30.82 11.29
CA THR A 495 4.57 30.56 12.66
C THR A 495 3.73 29.53 13.40
N LEU A 496 2.63 29.07 12.80
CA LEU A 496 1.78 28.04 13.40
C LEU A 496 2.53 26.71 13.43
N PRO A 497 2.48 25.97 14.56
CA PRO A 497 2.85 24.57 14.56
C PRO A 497 2.06 23.77 13.51
N VAL A 498 2.69 22.78 12.88
CA VAL A 498 2.11 22.00 11.76
C VAL A 498 0.78 21.35 12.14
N ASP A 499 0.69 20.80 13.35
CA ASP A 499 -0.52 20.21 13.91
C ASP A 499 -1.65 21.24 14.08
N VAL A 500 -1.31 22.44 14.55
CA VAL A 500 -2.25 23.57 14.65
C VAL A 500 -2.72 24.04 13.28
N PHE A 501 -1.81 24.16 12.30
CA PHE A 501 -2.16 24.51 10.92
C PHE A 501 -3.13 23.49 10.33
N ARG A 502 -2.80 22.19 10.39
CA ARG A 502 -3.62 21.10 9.83
C ARG A 502 -4.99 21.00 10.51
N ALA A 503 -5.07 21.20 11.81
CA ALA A 503 -6.33 21.14 12.55
C ALA A 503 -7.29 22.31 12.23
N ASN A 504 -6.77 23.44 11.71
CA ASN A 504 -7.56 24.67 11.55
C ASN A 504 -7.77 25.10 10.10
N VAL A 505 -6.97 24.60 9.16
CA VAL A 505 -7.18 24.86 7.73
C VAL A 505 -8.45 24.18 7.22
N GLY A 506 -9.16 24.83 6.28
CA GLY A 506 -10.28 24.21 5.59
C GLY A 506 -9.85 23.09 4.63
N SER A 507 -10.82 22.36 4.08
CA SER A 507 -10.57 21.20 3.21
C SER A 507 -10.50 21.55 1.72
N SER A 508 -10.91 22.75 1.31
CA SER A 508 -10.97 23.14 -0.09
C SER A 508 -9.60 23.60 -0.57
N THR A 509 -8.85 22.68 -1.15
CA THR A 509 -7.51 22.90 -1.72
C THR A 509 -7.45 22.29 -3.10
N GLY A 510 -6.55 22.79 -3.95
CA GLY A 510 -6.39 22.27 -5.31
C GLY A 510 -5.69 23.24 -6.25
N GLN A 511 -5.43 22.78 -7.48
CA GLN A 511 -4.88 23.62 -8.52
C GLN A 511 -5.89 24.72 -8.91
N SER A 512 -5.40 25.94 -9.12
CA SER A 512 -6.19 27.08 -9.56
C SER A 512 -5.57 27.78 -10.77
N VAL A 513 -6.35 28.63 -11.43
CA VAL A 513 -5.83 29.52 -12.46
C VAL A 513 -4.99 30.61 -11.79
N ASP A 514 -3.68 30.59 -12.00
CA ASP A 514 -2.73 31.56 -11.45
C ASP A 514 -2.30 32.63 -12.47
N GLY A 515 -2.69 32.46 -13.74
CA GLY A 515 -2.34 33.37 -14.84
C GLY A 515 -0.91 33.21 -15.38
N ASP A 516 -0.10 32.33 -14.80
CA ASP A 516 1.28 32.08 -15.23
C ASP A 516 1.53 30.59 -15.53
N PHE A 517 1.76 29.75 -14.52
CA PHE A 517 1.93 28.31 -14.70
C PHE A 517 0.63 27.68 -15.22
N SER A 518 -0.49 27.91 -14.53
CA SER A 518 -1.83 27.45 -14.92
C SER A 518 -2.67 28.62 -15.45
N ARG A 519 -2.66 28.80 -16.77
CA ARG A 519 -3.40 29.89 -17.43
C ARG A 519 -4.86 29.57 -17.72
N THR A 520 -5.17 28.28 -17.87
CA THR A 520 -6.52 27.81 -18.20
C THR A 520 -6.64 26.31 -17.93
N SER A 521 -7.87 25.79 -17.98
CA SER A 521 -8.16 24.37 -17.83
C SER A 521 -7.86 23.58 -19.11
N ILE A 522 -7.64 22.27 -18.98
CA ILE A 522 -7.34 21.38 -20.10
C ILE A 522 -8.37 21.43 -21.23
N GLN A 523 -9.64 21.63 -20.87
CA GLN A 523 -10.77 21.67 -21.81
C GLN A 523 -10.73 22.89 -22.73
N ARG A 524 -9.96 23.94 -22.38
CA ARG A 524 -9.69 25.10 -23.25
C ARG A 524 -8.31 25.03 -23.89
N ALA A 525 -7.30 24.60 -23.13
CA ALA A 525 -5.93 24.50 -23.64
C ALA A 525 -5.79 23.54 -24.83
N LEU A 526 -6.48 22.39 -24.80
CA LEU A 526 -6.41 21.40 -25.88
C LEU A 526 -7.03 21.89 -27.19
N PRO A 527 -8.26 22.45 -27.23
CA PRO A 527 -8.81 23.08 -28.43
C PRO A 527 -7.95 24.22 -28.98
N ASP A 528 -7.38 25.06 -28.10
CA ASP A 528 -6.56 26.21 -28.50
C ASP A 528 -5.13 25.84 -28.94
N GLY A 529 -4.75 24.57 -28.83
CA GLY A 529 -3.40 24.09 -29.15
C GLY A 529 -2.33 24.63 -28.18
N LYS A 530 -2.72 25.02 -26.96
CA LYS A 530 -1.85 25.61 -25.92
C LYS A 530 -1.29 24.55 -24.98
N TYR A 531 -0.60 23.59 -25.56
CA TYR A 531 0.00 22.49 -24.83
C TYR A 531 1.23 21.94 -25.58
N LEU A 532 2.12 21.31 -24.83
CA LEU A 532 3.34 20.68 -25.33
C LEU A 532 3.01 19.37 -26.06
N LYS A 533 3.53 19.22 -27.28
CA LYS A 533 3.32 18.06 -28.15
C LYS A 533 4.42 17.02 -28.00
N VAL A 534 4.36 16.26 -26.91
CA VAL A 534 5.26 15.11 -26.64
C VAL A 534 4.55 13.80 -26.94
N ALA A 535 5.31 12.75 -27.27
CA ALA A 535 4.73 11.41 -27.42
C ALA A 535 4.07 10.97 -26.11
N THR A 536 2.92 10.28 -26.20
CA THR A 536 2.11 10.00 -25.01
C THR A 536 1.52 8.58 -24.98
N ILE A 537 1.63 7.89 -23.84
CA ILE A 537 0.75 6.78 -23.48
C ILE A 537 -0.40 7.36 -22.64
N VAL A 538 -1.65 7.00 -22.96
CA VAL A 538 -2.83 7.39 -22.18
C VAL A 538 -3.66 6.16 -21.89
N GLY A 539 -4.03 5.90 -20.63
CA GLY A 539 -4.91 4.78 -20.33
C GLY A 539 -5.78 4.97 -19.11
N THR A 540 -6.62 3.97 -18.89
CA THR A 540 -7.59 3.91 -17.81
C THR A 540 -7.78 2.46 -17.38
N ASN A 541 -8.34 2.27 -16.19
CA ASN A 541 -8.77 0.97 -15.73
C ASN A 541 -10.20 0.64 -16.22
N THR A 542 -10.61 -0.62 -16.17
CA THR A 542 -11.95 -1.02 -16.67
C THR A 542 -13.09 -0.46 -15.83
N ASP A 543 -12.92 -0.40 -14.50
CA ASP A 543 -13.97 -0.09 -13.53
C ASP A 543 -13.66 1.18 -12.73
N GLU A 544 -13.07 2.20 -13.36
CA GLU A 544 -12.66 3.48 -12.76
C GLU A 544 -13.64 4.04 -11.72
N GLY A 545 -14.93 4.04 -12.07
CA GLY A 545 -15.98 4.61 -11.23
C GLY A 545 -16.23 3.89 -9.91
N THR A 546 -15.63 2.72 -9.67
CA THR A 546 -15.70 2.04 -8.36
C THR A 546 -15.15 2.90 -7.24
N THR A 547 -14.19 3.77 -7.58
CA THR A 547 -13.53 4.69 -6.64
C THR A 547 -14.19 6.07 -6.58
N SER A 548 -14.94 6.45 -7.62
CA SER A 548 -15.44 7.82 -7.81
C SER A 548 -16.95 7.95 -7.91
N ALA A 549 -17.73 6.87 -7.83
CA ALA A 549 -19.18 6.96 -7.94
C ALA A 549 -19.86 7.14 -6.57
N PRO A 550 -20.98 7.87 -6.51
CA PRO A 550 -21.85 7.83 -5.34
C PRO A 550 -22.47 6.42 -5.19
N THR A 551 -22.66 5.99 -3.94
CA THR A 551 -23.27 4.70 -3.60
C THR A 551 -24.63 4.88 -2.91
N GLY A 552 -25.41 3.80 -2.78
CA GLY A 552 -26.75 3.84 -2.18
C GLY A 552 -27.80 4.43 -3.14
N ILE A 553 -27.51 4.46 -4.43
CA ILE A 553 -28.40 4.95 -5.48
C ILE A 553 -29.40 3.85 -5.84
N ASN A 554 -30.68 4.18 -5.70
CA ASN A 554 -31.80 3.27 -5.95
C ASN A 554 -32.70 3.73 -7.11
N THR A 555 -32.68 5.02 -7.46
CA THR A 555 -33.47 5.56 -8.58
C THR A 555 -32.65 6.52 -9.45
N THR A 556 -33.09 6.73 -10.69
CA THR A 556 -32.42 7.66 -11.62
C THR A 556 -32.50 9.11 -11.16
N GLU A 557 -33.53 9.47 -10.39
CA GLU A 557 -33.70 10.81 -9.82
C GLU A 557 -32.62 11.10 -8.78
N GLN A 558 -32.18 10.07 -8.03
CA GLN A 558 -31.08 10.21 -7.06
C GLN A 558 -29.73 10.46 -7.74
N LEU A 559 -29.57 10.14 -9.03
CA LEU A 559 -28.36 10.45 -9.80
C LEU A 559 -28.34 11.89 -10.31
N PHE A 560 -29.47 12.60 -10.32
CA PHE A 560 -29.55 13.91 -10.94
C PHE A 560 -28.59 14.92 -10.31
N ASP A 561 -28.65 15.06 -8.98
CA ASP A 561 -27.81 15.97 -8.22
C ASP A 561 -26.31 15.63 -8.31
N PRO A 562 -25.89 14.37 -8.07
CA PRO A 562 -24.51 13.96 -8.24
C PRO A 562 -23.96 14.20 -9.66
N VAL A 563 -24.74 13.91 -10.71
CA VAL A 563 -24.30 14.12 -12.09
C VAL A 563 -24.23 15.62 -12.43
N SER A 564 -25.25 16.39 -12.00
CA SER A 564 -25.32 17.84 -12.23
C SER A 564 -24.15 18.58 -11.57
N LYS A 565 -23.89 18.28 -10.30
CA LYS A 565 -22.84 18.95 -9.52
C LYS A 565 -21.46 18.34 -9.81
N GLY A 566 -21.38 17.04 -10.06
CA GLY A 566 -20.15 16.33 -10.41
C GLY A 566 -19.03 16.45 -9.38
N TYR A 567 -17.89 15.84 -9.67
CA TYR A 567 -16.66 16.07 -8.92
C TYR A 567 -15.99 17.35 -9.45
N PHE A 568 -15.65 18.25 -8.53
CA PHE A 568 -14.83 19.45 -8.80
C PHE A 568 -15.40 20.39 -9.87
N ARG A 569 -16.70 20.33 -10.19
CA ARG A 569 -17.30 21.24 -11.17
C ARG A 569 -17.59 22.60 -10.54
N PRO A 570 -17.19 23.72 -11.16
CA PRO A 570 -17.45 25.05 -10.62
C PRO A 570 -18.93 25.43 -10.67
N GLN A 571 -19.70 24.88 -11.62
CA GLN A 571 -21.13 25.18 -11.81
C GLN A 571 -21.92 23.91 -12.14
N PRO A 572 -23.19 23.78 -11.73
CA PRO A 572 -24.01 22.64 -12.10
C PRO A 572 -24.26 22.56 -13.62
N LEU A 573 -24.30 21.34 -14.16
CA LEU A 573 -24.69 21.11 -15.56
C LEU A 573 -26.15 21.49 -15.82
N PRO A 574 -26.50 21.92 -17.04
CA PRO A 574 -27.89 22.10 -17.46
C PRO A 574 -28.73 20.83 -17.26
N ASN A 575 -29.98 21.01 -16.83
CA ASN A 575 -30.88 19.89 -16.53
C ASN A 575 -31.10 18.94 -17.70
N ASP A 576 -31.15 19.46 -18.93
CA ASP A 576 -31.29 18.66 -20.14
C ASP A 576 -30.05 17.82 -20.41
N THR A 577 -28.86 18.36 -20.13
CA THR A 577 -27.58 17.63 -20.23
C THR A 577 -27.54 16.46 -19.26
N VAL A 578 -27.91 16.71 -17.99
CA VAL A 578 -27.98 15.68 -16.95
C VAL A 578 -28.99 14.59 -17.30
N SER A 579 -30.19 14.99 -17.71
CA SER A 579 -31.27 14.07 -18.08
C SER A 579 -30.91 13.22 -19.28
N THR A 580 -30.24 13.81 -20.27
CA THR A 580 -29.77 13.10 -21.47
C THR A 580 -28.72 12.09 -21.07
N LEU A 581 -27.70 12.52 -20.33
CA LEU A 581 -26.60 11.65 -19.92
C LEU A 581 -27.09 10.44 -19.13
N ILE A 582 -27.92 10.63 -18.10
CA ILE A 582 -28.47 9.52 -17.29
C ILE A 582 -29.20 8.50 -18.17
N LYS A 583 -29.98 8.95 -19.18
CA LYS A 583 -30.72 8.06 -20.09
C LYS A 583 -29.82 7.24 -21.03
N MET A 584 -28.56 7.63 -21.22
CA MET A 584 -27.63 6.90 -22.08
C MET A 584 -27.08 5.62 -21.41
N TYR A 585 -27.26 5.47 -20.10
CA TYR A 585 -26.76 4.32 -19.35
C TYR A 585 -27.89 3.36 -18.97
N SER A 586 -27.57 2.06 -18.95
CA SER A 586 -28.55 1.04 -18.61
C SER A 586 -28.79 0.96 -17.11
N THR A 587 -30.06 0.85 -16.71
CA THR A 587 -30.45 0.51 -15.33
C THR A 587 -30.30 -0.98 -15.02
N LYS A 588 -29.92 -1.82 -16.01
CA LYS A 588 -29.69 -3.25 -15.81
C LYS A 588 -28.34 -3.47 -15.11
N PRO A 589 -28.31 -4.03 -13.88
CA PRO A 589 -27.06 -4.17 -13.12
C PRO A 589 -25.98 -5.00 -13.84
N SER A 590 -26.38 -5.98 -14.66
CA SER A 590 -25.45 -6.81 -15.44
C SER A 590 -24.68 -6.08 -16.53
N LEU A 591 -25.08 -4.86 -16.88
CA LEU A 591 -24.42 -4.02 -17.89
C LEU A 591 -23.63 -2.85 -17.27
N GLY A 592 -23.59 -2.74 -15.94
CA GLY A 592 -22.88 -1.68 -15.25
C GLY A 592 -21.56 -2.15 -14.62
N CYS A 593 -20.72 -1.18 -14.27
CA CYS A 593 -19.49 -1.41 -13.53
C CYS A 593 -19.77 -1.85 -12.06
N PRO A 594 -18.96 -2.72 -11.43
CA PRO A 594 -17.86 -3.48 -12.00
C PRO A 594 -18.36 -4.40 -13.11
N TYR A 595 -17.75 -4.31 -14.29
CA TYR A 595 -18.20 -5.02 -15.47
C TYR A 595 -17.95 -6.52 -15.30
N ASN A 596 -18.71 -7.37 -16.02
CA ASN A 596 -18.60 -8.83 -15.96
C ASN A 596 -18.88 -9.48 -14.59
N THR A 597 -19.49 -8.76 -13.65
CA THR A 597 -19.90 -9.32 -12.33
C THR A 597 -21.40 -9.66 -12.26
N GLY A 598 -22.08 -9.71 -13.41
CA GLY A 598 -23.51 -9.99 -13.47
C GLY A 598 -24.33 -9.00 -12.63
N THR A 599 -25.34 -9.51 -11.92
CA THR A 599 -26.21 -8.68 -11.06
C THR A 599 -25.69 -8.49 -9.64
N ALA A 600 -24.44 -8.86 -9.36
CA ALA A 600 -23.85 -8.71 -8.04
C ALA A 600 -23.80 -7.23 -7.65
N GLN A 601 -24.36 -6.88 -6.50
CA GLN A 601 -24.30 -5.53 -5.95
C GLN A 601 -22.98 -5.36 -5.22
N PHE A 602 -22.21 -4.31 -5.56
CA PHE A 602 -20.95 -4.01 -4.89
C PHE A 602 -21.11 -3.01 -3.74
N SER A 603 -22.30 -2.42 -3.58
CA SER A 603 -22.72 -1.57 -2.46
C SER A 603 -24.25 -1.68 -2.28
N SER A 604 -24.87 -0.80 -1.50
CA SER A 604 -26.26 -0.94 -1.05
C SER A 604 -27.33 -0.54 -2.08
N GLY A 605 -26.98 0.23 -3.12
CA GLY A 605 -27.91 0.76 -4.10
C GLY A 605 -28.13 -0.15 -5.32
N VAL A 606 -29.38 -0.31 -5.76
CA VAL A 606 -29.71 -1.11 -6.96
C VAL A 606 -29.18 -0.51 -8.28
N LEU A 607 -28.88 0.79 -8.32
CA LEU A 607 -28.32 1.51 -9.46
C LEU A 607 -26.86 1.94 -9.26
N ASP A 608 -26.18 1.46 -8.21
CA ASP A 608 -24.77 1.81 -7.97
C ASP A 608 -23.86 1.39 -9.14
N LYS A 609 -24.23 0.34 -9.88
CA LYS A 609 -23.50 -0.08 -11.08
C LYS A 609 -23.64 0.85 -12.28
N MET A 610 -24.82 1.46 -12.40
CA MET A 610 -25.07 2.53 -13.36
C MET A 610 -24.29 3.78 -12.95
N ALA A 611 -24.32 4.13 -11.66
CA ALA A 611 -23.53 5.23 -11.10
C ALA A 611 -22.03 5.05 -11.38
N CYS A 612 -21.48 3.85 -11.12
CA CYS A 612 -20.09 3.53 -11.45
C CYS A 612 -19.76 3.84 -12.91
N SER A 613 -20.60 3.35 -13.83
CA SER A 613 -20.37 3.54 -15.26
C SER A 613 -20.33 5.02 -15.65
N ILE A 614 -21.31 5.80 -15.16
CA ILE A 614 -21.41 7.24 -15.45
C ILE A 614 -20.18 7.99 -14.91
N PHE A 615 -19.81 7.74 -13.66
CA PHE A 615 -18.75 8.49 -13.00
C PHE A 615 -17.36 8.09 -13.48
N GLY A 616 -17.10 6.82 -13.79
CA GLY A 616 -15.85 6.40 -14.45
C GLY A 616 -15.67 7.06 -15.82
N ASP A 617 -16.77 7.19 -16.57
CA ASP A 617 -16.75 7.84 -17.88
C ASP A 617 -16.54 9.37 -17.78
N ILE A 618 -17.18 10.04 -16.82
CA ILE A 618 -17.00 11.47 -16.60
C ILE A 618 -15.59 11.78 -16.07
N VAL A 619 -15.12 11.00 -15.10
CA VAL A 619 -13.93 11.35 -14.32
C VAL A 619 -12.64 10.94 -15.03
N GLN A 620 -12.59 9.82 -15.75
CA GLN A 620 -11.33 9.29 -16.31
C GLN A 620 -11.43 8.84 -17.77
N ILE A 621 -12.40 7.99 -18.13
CA ILE A 621 -12.44 7.38 -19.48
C ILE A 621 -12.68 8.43 -20.57
N GLY A 622 -13.62 9.36 -20.36
CA GLY A 622 -13.87 10.49 -21.26
C GLY A 622 -12.68 11.42 -21.39
N PRO A 623 -12.11 11.94 -20.29
CA PRO A 623 -10.88 12.74 -20.30
C PRO A 623 -9.72 12.07 -21.04
N ALA A 624 -9.46 10.80 -20.75
CA ALA A 624 -8.38 10.05 -21.39
C ALA A 624 -8.62 9.92 -22.91
N ARG A 625 -9.87 9.67 -23.33
CA ARG A 625 -10.23 9.59 -24.76
C ARG A 625 -10.11 10.96 -25.45
N MET A 626 -10.56 12.04 -24.81
CA MET A 626 -10.39 13.42 -25.29
C MET A 626 -8.91 13.77 -25.52
N ILE A 627 -8.04 13.46 -24.55
CA ILE A 627 -6.59 13.70 -24.65
C ILE A 627 -6.01 12.90 -25.82
N ALA A 628 -6.31 11.59 -25.89
CA ALA A 628 -5.79 10.72 -26.95
C ALA A 628 -6.23 11.18 -28.36
N GLN A 629 -7.51 11.53 -28.53
CA GLN A 629 -8.05 12.05 -29.78
C GLN A 629 -7.39 13.38 -30.18
N THR A 630 -7.22 14.31 -29.23
CA THR A 630 -6.62 15.63 -29.49
C THR A 630 -5.16 15.50 -29.90
N LEU A 631 -4.37 14.73 -29.15
CA LEU A 631 -2.96 14.51 -29.45
C LEU A 631 -2.78 13.81 -30.81
N ALA A 632 -3.57 12.76 -31.08
CA ALA A 632 -3.51 12.05 -32.36
C ALA A 632 -3.91 12.94 -33.55
N ARG A 633 -4.93 13.79 -33.39
CA ARG A 633 -5.33 14.80 -34.38
C ARG A 633 -4.16 15.73 -34.73
N ASP A 634 -3.36 16.10 -33.74
CA ASP A 634 -2.23 17.02 -33.90
C ASP A 634 -0.93 16.32 -34.33
N GLY A 635 -1.01 15.03 -34.71
CA GLY A 635 0.11 14.26 -35.27
C GLY A 635 1.10 13.74 -34.22
N VAL A 636 0.75 13.81 -32.94
CA VAL A 636 1.56 13.28 -31.84
C VAL A 636 1.51 11.74 -31.85
N PRO A 637 2.63 11.03 -31.62
CA PRO A 637 2.59 9.60 -31.36
C PRO A 637 1.84 9.32 -30.05
N VAL A 638 0.69 8.66 -30.16
CA VAL A 638 -0.17 8.31 -29.01
C VAL A 638 -0.38 6.81 -28.97
N TYR A 639 -0.36 6.22 -27.78
CA TYR A 639 -0.71 4.83 -27.54
C TYR A 639 -1.76 4.78 -26.43
N ARG A 640 -2.87 4.08 -26.67
CA ARG A 640 -3.97 3.97 -25.70
C ARG A 640 -4.03 2.59 -25.09
N TYR A 641 -4.29 2.49 -23.78
CA TYR A 641 -4.61 1.21 -23.14
C TYR A 641 -5.84 1.27 -22.26
N ARG A 642 -6.41 0.09 -22.02
CA ARG A 642 -7.33 -0.20 -20.91
C ARG A 642 -6.73 -1.33 -20.08
N PHE A 643 -6.50 -1.09 -18.80
CA PHE A 643 -6.06 -2.14 -17.90
C PHE A 643 -7.26 -2.93 -17.40
N ASN A 644 -7.24 -4.23 -17.65
CA ASN A 644 -8.39 -5.10 -17.45
C ASN A 644 -7.98 -6.36 -16.70
N HIS A 645 -7.29 -6.20 -15.58
CA HIS A 645 -6.75 -7.31 -14.80
C HIS A 645 -7.01 -7.12 -13.31
N LEU A 646 -7.50 -8.16 -12.64
CA LEU A 646 -7.60 -8.23 -11.19
C LEU A 646 -6.51 -9.15 -10.68
N SER A 647 -5.79 -8.72 -9.65
CA SER A 647 -4.80 -9.55 -8.97
C SER A 647 -5.42 -10.86 -8.50
N TYR A 648 -4.67 -11.97 -8.58
CA TYR A 648 -5.17 -13.30 -8.20
C TYR A 648 -5.65 -13.38 -6.75
N ASN A 649 -5.05 -12.58 -5.86
CA ASN A 649 -5.44 -12.52 -4.45
C ASN A 649 -6.63 -11.58 -4.17
N SER A 650 -7.23 -10.99 -5.21
CA SER A 650 -8.38 -10.11 -5.04
C SER A 650 -9.55 -10.91 -4.49
N SER A 651 -9.89 -10.64 -3.22
CA SER A 651 -10.93 -11.33 -2.47
C SER A 651 -12.31 -10.68 -2.63
N SER A 652 -12.39 -9.46 -3.19
CA SER A 652 -13.64 -8.75 -3.37
C SER A 652 -13.81 -8.19 -4.78
N PHE A 653 -14.80 -8.72 -5.49
CA PHE A 653 -15.27 -8.13 -6.75
C PHE A 653 -15.77 -6.70 -6.58
N SER A 654 -16.14 -6.29 -5.34
CA SER A 654 -16.69 -4.95 -5.09
C SER A 654 -15.68 -3.83 -5.30
N LYS A 655 -14.39 -4.14 -5.17
CA LYS A 655 -13.30 -3.20 -5.47
C LYS A 655 -13.16 -2.95 -6.98
N GLY A 656 -13.60 -3.89 -7.83
CA GLY A 656 -13.46 -3.85 -9.28
C GLY A 656 -12.01 -3.65 -9.75
N ILE A 657 -11.83 -3.46 -11.06
CA ILE A 657 -10.58 -2.98 -11.64
C ILE A 657 -10.61 -1.45 -11.59
N GLY A 658 -10.60 -0.90 -10.38
CA GLY A 658 -10.74 0.53 -10.11
C GLY A 658 -9.44 1.33 -10.27
N THR A 659 -9.53 2.66 -10.15
CA THR A 659 -8.39 3.60 -10.20
C THR A 659 -7.20 3.11 -9.38
N GLY A 660 -6.02 3.03 -10.01
CA GLY A 660 -4.75 2.77 -9.35
C GLY A 660 -4.36 1.30 -9.14
N VAL A 661 -5.20 0.35 -9.53
CA VAL A 661 -4.89 -1.10 -9.45
C VAL A 661 -3.69 -1.49 -10.33
N GLU A 662 -3.46 -0.78 -11.43
CA GLU A 662 -2.37 -1.03 -12.38
C GLU A 662 -0.98 -0.61 -11.88
N GLN A 663 -0.92 0.25 -10.86
CA GLN A 663 0.34 0.86 -10.39
C GLN A 663 1.39 -0.19 -10.00
N GLU A 664 1.01 -1.25 -9.28
CA GLU A 664 1.94 -2.32 -8.88
C GLU A 664 2.49 -3.13 -10.07
N TYR A 665 1.78 -3.14 -11.20
CA TYR A 665 2.18 -3.82 -12.44
C TYR A 665 3.21 -3.01 -13.21
N VAL A 666 3.09 -1.68 -13.22
CA VAL A 666 4.06 -0.77 -13.87
C VAL A 666 5.46 -1.01 -13.34
N PHE A 667 5.62 -1.10 -12.01
CA PHE A 667 6.92 -1.25 -11.35
C PHE A 667 7.36 -2.71 -11.16
N SER A 668 6.52 -3.69 -11.49
CA SER A 668 6.72 -5.11 -11.19
C SER A 668 6.83 -5.43 -9.69
N ASN A 669 6.10 -4.67 -8.86
CA ASN A 669 6.03 -4.82 -7.41
C ASN A 669 4.72 -5.49 -6.94
N VAL A 670 4.10 -6.30 -7.79
CA VAL A 670 2.89 -7.05 -7.45
C VAL A 670 3.11 -7.94 -6.23
N ALA A 671 2.19 -7.89 -5.27
CA ALA A 671 2.26 -8.71 -4.05
C ALA A 671 2.01 -10.19 -4.36
N SER A 672 1.15 -10.47 -5.34
CA SER A 672 0.82 -11.83 -5.76
C SER A 672 2.02 -12.53 -6.40
N ASN A 673 2.25 -13.79 -6.00
CA ASN A 673 3.21 -14.69 -6.64
C ASN A 673 2.61 -15.51 -7.79
N ASN A 674 1.36 -15.21 -8.17
CA ASN A 674 0.71 -15.92 -9.25
C ASN A 674 1.44 -15.65 -10.60
N PRO A 675 1.70 -16.68 -11.44
CA PRO A 675 2.35 -16.51 -12.73
C PRO A 675 1.68 -15.49 -13.67
N TRP A 676 0.35 -15.40 -13.70
CA TRP A 676 -0.37 -14.48 -14.58
C TRP A 676 -0.14 -13.02 -14.14
N ASP A 677 -0.15 -12.75 -12.84
CA ASP A 677 0.10 -11.42 -12.28
C ASP A 677 1.55 -10.99 -12.54
N ARG A 678 2.51 -11.88 -12.28
CA ARG A 678 3.93 -11.64 -12.54
C ARG A 678 4.22 -11.41 -14.02
N ASN A 679 3.58 -12.18 -14.90
CA ASN A 679 3.72 -12.01 -16.33
C ASN A 679 3.12 -10.68 -16.81
N MET A 680 1.93 -10.33 -16.33
CA MET A 680 1.31 -9.04 -16.66
C MET A 680 2.17 -7.86 -16.18
N ALA A 681 2.73 -7.97 -14.98
CA ALA A 681 3.60 -6.95 -14.43
C ALA A 681 4.87 -6.78 -15.28
N TYR A 682 5.51 -7.88 -15.65
CA TYR A 682 6.67 -7.86 -16.56
C TYR A 682 6.34 -7.23 -17.92
N GLN A 683 5.22 -7.61 -18.53
CA GLN A 683 4.73 -7.07 -19.80
C GLN A 683 4.49 -5.56 -19.73
N MET A 684 3.82 -5.08 -18.68
CA MET A 684 3.53 -3.65 -18.50
C MET A 684 4.81 -2.86 -18.22
N SER A 685 5.68 -3.36 -17.33
CA SER A 685 7.02 -2.77 -17.10
C SER A 685 7.80 -2.65 -18.41
N ALA A 686 7.84 -3.71 -19.23
CA ALA A 686 8.57 -3.71 -20.50
C ALA A 686 8.05 -2.65 -21.49
N ALA A 687 6.74 -2.45 -21.56
CA ALA A 687 6.14 -1.42 -22.41
C ALA A 687 6.49 0.00 -21.93
N TRP A 688 6.48 0.26 -20.61
CA TRP A 688 6.84 1.55 -20.03
C TRP A 688 8.32 1.86 -20.23
N ILE A 689 9.19 0.86 -20.03
CA ILE A 689 10.64 0.97 -20.28
C ILE A 689 10.90 1.25 -21.77
N SER A 690 10.25 0.50 -22.66
CA SER A 690 10.37 0.70 -24.12
C SER A 690 9.97 2.11 -24.52
N PHE A 691 8.86 2.61 -23.97
CA PHE A 691 8.40 3.96 -24.23
C PHE A 691 9.32 5.03 -23.64
N ALA A 692 9.82 4.86 -22.42
CA ALA A 692 10.80 5.78 -21.83
C ALA A 692 12.08 5.85 -22.67
N HIS A 693 12.51 4.72 -23.23
CA HIS A 693 13.72 4.61 -24.03
C HIS A 693 13.55 5.16 -25.47
N ASP A 694 12.48 4.75 -26.15
CA ASP A 694 12.32 4.94 -27.61
C ASP A 694 11.12 5.80 -28.02
N LEU A 695 10.27 6.22 -27.07
CA LEU A 695 8.96 6.84 -27.32
C LEU A 695 8.00 5.94 -28.12
N ASP A 696 8.23 4.62 -28.06
CA ASP A 696 7.40 3.60 -28.67
C ASP A 696 7.36 2.39 -27.72
N PRO A 697 6.18 1.96 -27.24
CA PRO A 697 6.09 0.84 -26.31
C PRO A 697 6.43 -0.51 -26.97
N ASN A 698 6.63 -0.58 -28.30
CA ASN A 698 6.83 -1.85 -29.01
C ASN A 698 8.27 -2.37 -29.04
N THR A 699 9.26 -1.55 -28.66
CA THR A 699 10.66 -1.83 -29.02
C THR A 699 11.32 -2.94 -28.20
N ALA A 700 10.73 -3.39 -27.11
CA ALA A 700 11.17 -4.57 -26.36
C ALA A 700 10.04 -5.56 -26.02
N ILE A 701 8.86 -5.45 -26.65
CA ILE A 701 7.71 -6.30 -26.27
C ILE A 701 7.61 -7.61 -27.06
N ALA A 702 8.40 -7.79 -28.13
CA ALA A 702 8.32 -8.98 -29.00
C ALA A 702 8.48 -10.30 -28.22
N ASP A 703 9.35 -10.32 -27.21
CA ASP A 703 9.61 -11.51 -26.38
C ASP A 703 8.75 -11.56 -25.10
N THR A 704 7.87 -10.57 -24.89
CA THR A 704 6.99 -10.49 -23.71
C THR A 704 5.65 -11.18 -23.92
N GLY A 705 5.28 -11.48 -25.16
CA GLY A 705 3.97 -12.01 -25.52
C GLY A 705 2.84 -10.97 -25.61
N LEU A 706 3.14 -9.67 -25.44
CA LEU A 706 2.19 -8.61 -25.79
C LEU A 706 2.00 -8.54 -27.32
N PRO A 707 0.77 -8.31 -27.80
CA PRO A 707 0.56 -8.01 -29.21
C PRO A 707 1.22 -6.66 -29.56
N SER A 708 1.48 -6.44 -30.84
CA SER A 708 1.95 -5.13 -31.29
C SER A 708 0.93 -4.06 -30.92
N TRP A 709 1.38 -3.03 -30.21
CA TRP A 709 0.58 -1.92 -29.74
C TRP A 709 0.48 -0.84 -30.82
N PRO A 710 -0.67 -0.72 -31.52
CA PRO A 710 -0.83 0.25 -32.58
C PRO A 710 -0.88 1.67 -32.01
N ARG A 711 -0.42 2.63 -32.83
CA ARG A 711 -0.66 4.04 -32.55
C ARG A 711 -2.15 4.34 -32.58
N TYR A 712 -2.61 5.11 -31.60
CA TYR A 712 -3.96 5.64 -31.56
C TYR A 712 -4.16 6.65 -32.71
N GLY A 713 -5.33 6.60 -33.33
CA GLY A 713 -5.62 7.36 -34.54
C GLY A 713 -7.02 7.06 -35.08
N LYS A 714 -7.20 7.09 -36.40
CA LYS A 714 -8.52 6.91 -37.04
C LYS A 714 -9.21 5.58 -36.69
N GLU A 715 -8.44 4.51 -36.53
CA GLU A 715 -8.99 3.20 -36.14
C GLU A 715 -9.32 3.09 -34.65
N ALA A 716 -8.92 4.08 -33.85
CA ALA A 716 -9.12 4.14 -32.41
C ALA A 716 -8.68 2.86 -31.68
N ASN A 717 -7.60 2.22 -32.14
CA ASN A 717 -7.11 0.98 -31.54
C ASN A 717 -6.48 1.24 -30.17
N SER A 718 -6.80 0.39 -29.19
CA SER A 718 -6.32 0.42 -27.82
C SER A 718 -5.79 -0.97 -27.42
N MET A 719 -4.76 -0.99 -26.57
CA MET A 719 -4.26 -2.21 -25.93
C MET A 719 -5.14 -2.55 -24.72
N VAL A 720 -5.59 -3.80 -24.61
CA VAL A 720 -6.13 -4.32 -23.35
C VAL A 720 -5.05 -5.12 -22.65
N LEU A 721 -4.65 -4.65 -21.47
CA LEU A 721 -3.69 -5.34 -20.61
C LEU A 721 -4.45 -6.31 -19.70
N ASN A 722 -4.20 -7.61 -19.85
CA ASN A 722 -4.87 -8.67 -19.09
C ASN A 722 -3.92 -9.86 -18.85
N GLY A 723 -3.85 -10.35 -17.61
CA GLY A 723 -2.95 -11.43 -17.21
C GLY A 723 -3.26 -12.80 -17.84
N PHE A 724 -4.48 -13.00 -18.36
CA PHE A 724 -4.86 -14.20 -19.12
C PHE A 724 -4.51 -14.09 -20.62
N GLY A 725 -3.97 -12.95 -21.05
CA GLY A 725 -3.60 -12.65 -22.43
C GLY A 725 -4.09 -11.28 -22.84
N SER A 726 -3.17 -10.43 -23.29
CA SER A 726 -3.47 -9.07 -23.76
C SER A 726 -3.88 -9.06 -25.23
N TRP A 727 -4.76 -8.15 -25.64
CA TRP A 727 -5.28 -8.05 -27.01
C TRP A 727 -5.48 -6.61 -27.47
N ILE A 728 -5.69 -6.40 -28.78
CA ILE A 728 -6.05 -5.10 -29.34
C ILE A 728 -7.57 -5.01 -29.49
N GLU A 729 -8.15 -3.94 -28.99
CA GLU A 729 -9.56 -3.59 -29.18
C GLU A 729 -9.71 -2.23 -29.87
N ARG A 730 -10.91 -1.92 -30.33
CA ARG A 730 -11.27 -0.54 -30.65
C ARG A 730 -11.76 0.13 -29.38
N ASP A 731 -11.34 1.37 -29.15
CA ASP A 731 -11.77 2.23 -28.05
C ASP A 731 -13.21 2.73 -28.28
N THR A 732 -14.16 1.79 -28.31
CA THR A 732 -15.58 2.01 -28.63
C THR A 732 -16.51 1.77 -27.44
N ASP A 733 -15.94 1.40 -26.29
CA ASP A 733 -16.69 1.21 -25.05
C ASP A 733 -17.46 2.48 -24.71
N ARG A 734 -18.79 2.31 -24.61
CA ARG A 734 -19.80 3.38 -24.37
C ARG A 734 -19.57 4.62 -25.23
N SER A 735 -19.14 4.41 -26.49
CA SER A 735 -18.73 5.48 -27.43
C SER A 735 -19.70 6.66 -27.49
N ASP A 736 -21.00 6.43 -27.64
CA ASP A 736 -22.00 7.50 -27.68
C ASP A 736 -22.04 8.32 -26.39
N ALA A 737 -22.08 7.66 -25.23
CA ALA A 737 -22.16 8.32 -23.92
C ALA A 737 -20.87 9.07 -23.58
N VAL A 738 -19.72 8.47 -23.86
CA VAL A 738 -18.41 9.09 -23.66
C VAL A 738 -18.22 10.27 -24.62
N GLN A 739 -18.63 10.16 -25.88
CA GLN A 739 -18.57 11.28 -26.81
C GLN A 739 -19.49 12.42 -26.36
N TYR A 740 -20.69 12.11 -25.88
CA TYR A 740 -21.59 13.10 -25.29
C TYR A 740 -20.95 13.81 -24.09
N ILE A 741 -20.22 13.09 -23.23
CA ILE A 741 -19.45 13.65 -22.11
C ILE A 741 -18.38 14.62 -22.64
N ILE A 742 -17.60 14.20 -23.63
CA ILE A 742 -16.55 15.03 -24.23
C ILE A 742 -17.13 16.33 -24.81
N ASP A 743 -18.28 16.25 -25.47
CA ASP A 743 -18.87 17.38 -26.19
C ASP A 743 -19.71 18.32 -25.30
N ASN A 744 -20.34 17.79 -24.23
CA ASN A 744 -21.37 18.52 -23.47
C ASN A 744 -21.13 18.56 -21.95
N VAL A 745 -20.17 17.81 -21.42
CA VAL A 745 -19.92 17.73 -19.96
C VAL A 745 -18.55 18.29 -19.59
N LEU A 746 -17.50 17.91 -20.34
CA LEU A 746 -16.15 18.42 -20.08
C LEU A 746 -15.99 19.93 -20.39
N PRO A 747 -16.57 20.50 -21.46
CA PRO A 747 -16.28 21.89 -21.85
C PRO A 747 -16.72 22.98 -20.86
N ASP A 748 -17.66 22.70 -19.95
CA ASP A 748 -18.20 23.67 -18.96
C ASP A 748 -17.21 23.98 -17.80
N GLY A 749 -15.91 23.94 -18.10
CA GLY A 749 -14.83 23.75 -17.14
C GLY A 749 -13.87 24.92 -16.89
N ALA A 750 -14.26 26.15 -17.17
CA ALA A 750 -13.55 27.32 -16.67
C ALA A 750 -14.55 28.47 -16.54
N LEU A 751 -14.65 29.05 -15.34
CA LEU A 751 -15.36 30.31 -15.12
C LEU A 751 -14.71 31.42 -15.95
#